data_AF-A0A5C1Q3I6-F1
#
_entry.id   AF-A0A5C1Q3I6-F1
#
_cell.length_a   1.000
_cell.length_b   1.000
_cell.length_c   1.000
_cell.angle_alpha   90.00
_cell.angle_beta   90.00
_cell.angle_gamma   90.00
#
_symmetry.space_group_name_H-M   'P 1'
#
loop_
_entity.id
_entity.type
_entity.pdbx_description
1 polymer ?
#
loop_
_entity_poly.entity_id
_entity_poly.type
_entity_poly.pdbx_seq_one_letter_code
_entity_poly.pdbx_strand_id
1 'polypeptide(L)'
;MTSRRGSETGRRQRVADVVAAQIEPLTRFRAQDLRELGPEQESWADLTVTTRQRVELDWIVTAHPGALPEGIAACADAQALETELQARLAEAERTAPALIQHWAHEDSGRYRRLLPGGLFSSGLEAPLGLDETCPACEGRARLDCPDCSGGQQPCAGCHGSGRIGCADCRGLGRIACGACHGSGRTASAPAGGTTGCQACSASGWIDCRTCQRQGELPCPDCGGRGRRDCARCQARGEIDCTDCQASGRRHRIGRLREQILVEDQIDIHHPDATVAALCARHLADPAALGPLATLEAVRWTTAPFAVQATHRLRLPVRQVTLQIGAQPQTFTALGPELRVPELHHAASRLLALDLQTLERNALGSGRHVSEALQRFLASPLNARIAVIGPAAATGDDRVAPDYPAQARERMQQAVERLWQQRLWRPGVALLAGAALLSGGFALLTAPRPDWMLSALGGGVAAATGALALDWRLRRQLAAEFGGEAGAALVRLLRRAPVWRRGMGLGIGMTLLACALLAWSATRLPPASTRIAAQQAEQQAQAQLAHWAQTGRDYRLRTYPPADWLRTRMEAGDRQAQQVLAWALLLGVADRPVDAAAARRLLKPLATEVPTVDPAVRIGLARATLLLEPRSAAALQAAADDLASIQESQVPEATYTIALLRLAPALVARHGTAAGLEALQHAADMGHPSACLDLGRRLATGHGLRRDPVAARRYLGFAAERGLPGAQQALTTLK
;
A
#
# COMPACT_ATOMS: atom_id res chain seq x y z
N MET A 1 58.15 -22.85 28.11
CA MET A 1 58.55 -23.25 26.73
C MET A 1 58.07 -24.67 26.47
N THR A 2 56.95 -24.83 25.75
CA THR A 2 56.56 -26.09 25.10
C THR A 2 55.64 -25.70 23.94
N SER A 3 56.21 -25.40 22.77
CA SER A 3 55.41 -25.28 21.56
C SER A 3 54.92 -26.69 21.22
N ARG A 4 53.62 -26.92 21.28
CA ARG A 4 53.04 -28.17 20.78
C ARG A 4 53.27 -28.17 19.28
N ARG A 5 54.13 -29.08 18.82
CA ARG A 5 54.41 -29.35 17.41
C ARG A 5 53.10 -29.74 16.73
N GLY A 6 52.54 -28.83 15.94
CA GLY A 6 51.43 -29.10 15.05
C GLY A 6 51.95 -29.60 13.70
N SER A 7 51.49 -30.78 13.28
CA SER A 7 51.67 -31.42 11.98
C SER A 7 53.07 -32.00 11.65
N GLU A 8 53.06 -33.09 10.89
CA GLU A 8 54.12 -34.07 10.56
C GLU A 8 55.39 -33.52 9.86
N THR A 9 55.64 -32.21 9.89
CA THR A 9 56.81 -31.59 9.24
C THR A 9 57.70 -30.74 10.16
N GLY A 10 57.37 -30.61 11.46
CA GLY A 10 58.22 -29.91 12.43
C GLY A 10 58.37 -28.39 12.23
N ARG A 11 57.56 -27.78 11.36
CA ARG A 11 57.59 -26.35 11.05
C ARG A 11 56.73 -25.54 12.03
N ARG A 12 57.25 -24.42 12.54
CA ARG A 12 56.52 -23.49 13.44
C ARG A 12 55.30 -22.93 12.71
N GLN A 13 54.10 -23.06 13.29
CA GLN A 13 52.87 -22.47 12.74
C GLN A 13 52.99 -20.94 12.72
N ARG A 14 52.67 -20.33 11.58
CA ARG A 14 52.71 -18.88 11.37
C ARG A 14 51.32 -18.27 11.45
N VAL A 15 51.22 -17.02 11.87
CA VAL A 15 49.93 -16.30 11.88
C VAL A 15 49.37 -16.13 10.48
N ALA A 16 50.23 -15.95 9.46
CA ALA A 16 49.82 -15.90 8.06
C ALA A 16 49.06 -17.15 7.61
N ASP A 17 49.51 -18.34 8.04
CA ASP A 17 48.87 -19.62 7.69
C ASP A 17 47.48 -19.74 8.34
N VAL A 18 47.32 -19.23 9.57
CA VAL A 18 46.04 -19.21 10.29
C VAL A 18 45.05 -18.24 9.65
N VAL A 19 45.51 -17.04 9.28
CA VAL A 19 44.71 -16.04 8.56
C VAL A 19 44.27 -16.60 7.20
N ALA A 20 45.20 -17.23 6.46
CA ALA A 20 44.90 -17.85 5.18
C ALA A 20 43.84 -18.95 5.29
N ALA A 21 43.98 -19.87 6.25
CA ALA A 21 43.03 -20.98 6.45
C ALA A 21 41.60 -20.50 6.73
N GLN A 22 41.43 -19.31 7.33
CA GLN A 22 40.11 -18.72 7.58
C GLN A 22 39.54 -17.95 6.39
N ILE A 23 40.38 -17.48 5.47
CA ILE A 23 39.97 -16.67 4.30
C ILE A 23 39.79 -17.53 3.04
N GLU A 24 40.61 -18.55 2.84
CA GLU A 24 40.60 -19.44 1.66
C GLU A 24 39.22 -20.11 1.43
N PRO A 25 38.45 -20.53 2.44
CA PRO A 25 37.10 -21.07 2.22
C PRO A 25 36.10 -20.06 1.63
N LEU A 26 36.37 -18.76 1.75
CA LEU A 26 35.50 -17.68 1.27
C LEU A 26 35.97 -17.09 -0.06
N THR A 27 37.26 -17.15 -0.35
CA THR A 27 37.85 -16.46 -1.51
C THR A 27 38.53 -17.43 -2.46
N ARG A 28 38.75 -17.02 -3.71
CA ARG A 28 39.57 -17.81 -4.65
C ARG A 28 41.09 -17.73 -4.37
N PHE A 29 41.52 -16.93 -3.39
CA PHE A 29 42.93 -16.72 -3.06
C PHE A 29 43.40 -17.79 -2.08
N ARG A 30 44.61 -18.28 -2.31
CA ARG A 30 45.25 -19.30 -1.47
C ARG A 30 46.23 -18.66 -0.50
N ALA A 31 46.65 -19.42 0.52
CA ALA A 31 47.68 -18.99 1.47
C ALA A 31 48.95 -18.42 0.82
N GLN A 32 49.38 -19.00 -0.30
CA GLN A 32 50.55 -18.56 -1.06
C GLN A 32 50.39 -17.18 -1.74
N ASP A 33 49.15 -16.71 -1.92
CA ASP A 33 48.87 -15.41 -2.54
C ASP A 33 49.01 -14.26 -1.53
N LEU A 34 49.08 -14.57 -0.22
CA LEU A 34 49.29 -13.59 0.84
C LEU A 34 50.79 -13.32 1.01
N ARG A 35 51.20 -12.08 0.74
CA ARG A 35 52.59 -11.65 0.90
C ARG A 35 52.83 -11.05 2.28
N GLU A 36 53.73 -11.64 3.05
CA GLU A 36 54.25 -11.07 4.29
C GLU A 36 55.15 -9.86 3.97
N LEU A 37 54.92 -8.72 4.62
CA LEU A 37 55.67 -7.47 4.38
C LEU A 37 56.84 -7.26 5.35
N GLY A 38 56.99 -8.15 6.33
CA GLY A 38 58.06 -8.14 7.31
C GLY A 38 58.04 -9.42 8.15
N PRO A 39 59.06 -9.65 8.98
CA PRO A 39 59.08 -10.78 9.89
C PRO A 39 57.96 -10.64 10.94
N GLU A 40 57.49 -11.78 11.41
CA GLU A 40 56.50 -11.84 12.48
C GLU A 40 57.08 -11.33 13.80
N GLN A 41 56.38 -10.41 14.45
CA GLN A 41 56.77 -9.82 15.72
C GLN A 41 56.14 -10.59 16.87
N GLU A 42 56.94 -10.99 17.85
CA GLU A 42 56.49 -11.72 19.04
C GLU A 42 56.63 -10.81 20.27
N SER A 43 55.52 -10.62 20.99
CA SER A 43 55.42 -9.82 22.20
C SER A 43 54.58 -10.54 23.26
N TRP A 44 54.46 -9.92 24.43
CA TRP A 44 53.71 -10.47 25.55
C TRP A 44 52.81 -9.38 26.13
N ALA A 45 51.54 -9.71 26.36
CA ALA A 45 50.64 -8.88 27.15
C ALA A 45 50.60 -9.41 28.59
N ASP A 46 50.83 -8.52 29.53
CA ASP A 46 50.76 -8.82 30.96
C ASP A 46 49.32 -8.56 31.42
N LEU A 47 48.66 -9.60 31.93
CA LEU A 47 47.29 -9.51 32.42
C LEU A 47 47.29 -9.70 33.93
N THR A 48 46.61 -8.81 34.64
CA THR A 48 46.32 -8.97 36.06
C THR A 48 44.82 -9.23 36.20
N VAL A 49 44.46 -10.44 36.61
CA VAL A 49 43.06 -10.82 36.87
C VAL A 49 42.84 -10.83 38.37
N THR A 50 42.02 -9.92 38.86
CA THR A 50 41.60 -9.85 40.26
C THR A 50 40.20 -10.45 40.38
N THR A 51 40.11 -11.61 41.02
CA THR A 51 38.86 -12.29 41.33
C THR A 51 38.54 -12.08 42.79
N ARG A 52 37.48 -11.34 43.11
CA ARG A 52 36.94 -11.18 44.46
C ARG A 52 35.74 -12.09 44.63
N GLN A 53 35.75 -12.86 45.71
CA GLN A 53 34.65 -13.77 46.04
C GLN A 53 34.18 -13.41 47.43
N ARG A 54 32.91 -13.03 47.56
CA ARG A 54 32.29 -12.66 48.82
C ARG A 54 31.20 -13.66 49.15
N VAL A 55 31.21 -14.15 50.38
CA VAL A 55 30.17 -15.00 50.92
C VAL A 55 29.16 -14.11 51.64
N GLU A 56 27.90 -14.22 51.26
CA GLU A 56 26.78 -13.62 51.96
C GLU A 56 25.95 -14.73 52.60
N LEU A 57 25.73 -14.58 53.90
CA LEU A 57 24.99 -15.53 54.72
C LEU A 57 23.72 -14.85 55.19
N ASP A 58 22.60 -15.49 54.93
CA ASP A 58 21.34 -15.14 55.53
C ASP A 58 20.52 -16.41 55.79
N TRP A 59 19.33 -16.24 56.34
CA TRP A 59 18.36 -17.31 56.42
C TRP A 59 17.09 -16.88 55.71
N ILE A 60 16.39 -17.85 55.14
CA ILE A 60 15.11 -17.63 54.49
C ILE A 60 14.08 -18.56 55.08
N VAL A 61 12.89 -18.00 55.33
CA VAL A 61 11.71 -18.77 55.70
C VAL A 61 10.72 -18.69 54.55
N THR A 62 10.33 -19.85 54.04
CA THR A 62 9.35 -19.97 52.96
C THR A 62 8.08 -20.62 53.50
N ALA A 63 6.93 -20.04 53.21
CA ALA A 63 5.64 -20.56 53.64
C ALA A 63 4.97 -21.34 52.49
N HIS A 64 4.45 -22.51 52.81
CA HIS A 64 3.82 -23.43 51.86
C HIS A 64 2.46 -23.91 52.40
N PRO A 65 1.51 -24.25 51.52
CA PRO A 65 0.24 -24.85 51.92
C PRO A 65 0.43 -26.30 52.39
N GLY A 66 -0.46 -26.78 53.26
CA GLY A 66 -0.44 -28.15 53.76
C GLY A 66 0.44 -28.36 55.00
N ALA A 67 0.46 -29.60 55.49
CA ALA A 67 1.25 -30.00 56.65
C ALA A 67 2.76 -30.06 56.33
N LEU A 68 3.58 -30.01 57.38
CA LEU A 68 5.03 -30.09 57.24
C LEU A 68 5.47 -31.45 56.66
N PRO A 69 6.33 -31.49 55.61
CA PRO A 69 6.84 -32.73 55.04
C PRO A 69 7.65 -33.59 56.01
N GLU A 70 7.62 -34.91 55.80
CA GLU A 70 8.43 -35.86 56.58
C GLU A 70 9.94 -35.64 56.35
N GLY A 71 10.76 -35.80 57.41
CA GLY A 71 12.21 -35.64 57.35
C GLY A 71 12.74 -34.23 57.66
N ILE A 72 11.86 -33.24 57.89
CA ILE A 72 12.23 -31.90 58.33
C ILE A 72 12.09 -31.80 59.86
N ALA A 73 13.10 -31.28 60.55
CA ALA A 73 13.04 -31.09 62.00
C ALA A 73 12.02 -30.01 62.36
N ALA A 74 10.98 -30.39 63.11
CA ALA A 74 9.89 -29.50 63.48
C ALA A 74 10.25 -28.64 64.70
N CYS A 75 10.06 -27.34 64.58
CA CYS A 75 10.12 -26.35 65.65
C CYS A 75 8.75 -26.23 66.33
N ALA A 76 8.76 -25.89 67.62
CA ALA A 76 7.54 -25.80 68.43
C ALA A 76 6.64 -24.62 68.02
N ASP A 77 7.25 -23.48 67.68
CA ASP A 77 6.56 -22.26 67.27
C ASP A 77 7.45 -21.39 66.35
N ALA A 78 6.89 -20.26 65.90
CA ALA A 78 7.59 -19.31 65.03
C ALA A 78 8.82 -18.67 65.69
N GLN A 79 8.78 -18.44 67.00
CA GLN A 79 9.89 -17.83 67.73
C GLN A 79 11.06 -18.83 67.89
N ALA A 80 10.76 -20.10 68.13
CA ALA A 80 11.73 -21.19 68.19
C ALA A 80 12.39 -21.41 66.82
N LEU A 81 11.62 -21.35 65.72
CA LEU A 81 12.17 -21.43 64.37
C LEU A 81 13.15 -20.29 64.09
N GLU A 82 12.78 -19.05 64.39
CA GLU A 82 13.62 -17.88 64.18
C GLU A 82 14.88 -17.89 65.06
N THR A 83 14.74 -18.25 66.34
CA THR A 83 15.86 -18.33 67.29
C THR A 83 16.89 -19.38 66.84
N GLU A 84 16.43 -20.55 66.40
CA GLU A 84 17.31 -21.62 65.93
C GLU A 84 18.01 -21.23 64.60
N LEU A 85 17.29 -20.61 63.66
CA LEU A 85 17.90 -20.10 62.41
C LEU A 85 18.95 -19.02 62.68
N GLN A 86 18.68 -18.12 63.63
CA GLN A 86 19.61 -17.07 64.02
C GLN A 86 20.85 -17.64 64.72
N ALA A 87 20.68 -18.67 65.56
CA ALA A 87 21.81 -19.38 66.16
C ALA A 87 22.70 -20.07 65.11
N ARG A 88 22.09 -20.70 64.10
CA ARG A 88 22.82 -21.32 62.98
C ARG A 88 23.53 -20.30 62.10
N LEU A 89 22.91 -19.15 61.84
CA LEU A 89 23.56 -18.06 61.12
C LEU A 89 24.78 -17.53 61.87
N ALA A 90 24.65 -17.26 63.18
CA ALA A 90 25.77 -16.81 64.00
C ALA A 90 26.92 -17.84 64.02
N GLU A 91 26.60 -19.12 64.00
CA GLU A 91 27.60 -20.19 63.91
C GLU A 91 28.33 -20.21 62.57
N ALA A 92 27.59 -20.09 61.47
CA ALA A 92 28.16 -19.99 60.14
C ALA A 92 29.05 -18.74 60.02
N GLU A 93 28.61 -17.59 60.54
CA GLU A 93 29.39 -16.36 60.55
C GLU A 93 30.70 -16.48 61.34
N ARG A 94 30.68 -17.21 62.45
CA ARG A 94 31.84 -17.45 63.31
C ARG A 94 32.88 -18.38 62.67
N THR A 95 32.43 -19.36 61.89
CA THR A 95 33.28 -20.41 61.29
C THR A 95 33.78 -20.03 59.89
N ALA A 96 33.06 -19.17 59.16
CA ALA A 96 33.39 -18.77 57.79
C ALA A 96 34.83 -18.28 57.58
N PRO A 97 35.42 -17.41 58.43
CA PRO A 97 36.76 -16.88 58.20
C PRO A 97 37.84 -17.97 58.16
N ALA A 98 37.74 -18.96 59.05
CA ALA A 98 38.69 -20.07 59.13
C ALA A 98 38.59 -20.99 57.91
N LEU A 99 37.37 -21.27 57.45
CA LEU A 99 37.11 -22.09 56.26
C LEU A 99 37.63 -21.42 54.98
N ILE A 100 37.36 -20.12 54.82
CA ILE A 100 37.84 -19.33 53.67
C ILE A 100 39.37 -19.27 53.67
N GLN A 101 39.98 -19.03 54.83
CA GLN A 101 41.44 -18.99 54.97
C GLN A 101 42.06 -20.35 54.63
N HIS A 102 41.52 -21.44 55.18
CA HIS A 102 41.99 -22.78 54.90
C HIS A 102 41.91 -23.11 53.41
N TRP A 103 40.75 -22.89 52.78
CA TRP A 103 40.54 -23.10 51.35
C TRP A 103 41.55 -22.32 50.49
N ALA A 104 41.85 -21.06 50.85
CA ALA A 104 42.79 -20.22 50.09
C ALA A 104 44.23 -20.76 50.10
N HIS A 105 44.62 -21.53 51.14
CA HIS A 105 45.97 -22.06 51.30
C HIS A 105 46.19 -23.46 50.71
N GLU A 106 45.16 -24.30 50.58
CA GLU A 106 45.31 -25.73 50.20
C GLU A 106 45.78 -25.98 48.75
N ASP A 107 45.31 -25.19 47.78
CA ASP A 107 45.70 -25.33 46.36
C ASP A 107 45.64 -23.94 45.69
N SER A 108 46.71 -23.17 45.89
CA SER A 108 46.78 -21.74 45.52
C SER A 108 47.26 -21.50 44.07
N GLY A 109 47.71 -22.54 43.36
CA GLY A 109 48.41 -22.44 42.08
C GLY A 109 47.54 -22.57 40.82
N ARG A 110 46.21 -22.71 40.96
CA ARG A 110 45.30 -22.85 39.81
C ARG A 110 44.70 -21.51 39.40
N TYR A 111 44.55 -21.33 38.10
CA TYR A 111 43.87 -20.15 37.56
C TYR A 111 42.38 -20.18 37.90
N ARG A 112 41.86 -19.07 38.44
CA ARG A 112 40.45 -18.80 38.73
C ARG A 112 39.74 -19.94 39.49
N ARG A 113 40.32 -20.33 40.63
CA ARG A 113 39.68 -21.25 41.58
C ARG A 113 38.56 -20.52 42.32
N LEU A 114 37.34 -21.03 42.21
CA LEU A 114 36.17 -20.47 42.90
C LEU A 114 35.87 -21.23 44.19
N LEU A 115 35.33 -20.55 45.19
CA LEU A 115 34.85 -21.15 46.43
C LEU A 115 33.76 -22.19 46.08
N PRO A 116 33.81 -23.39 46.68
CA PRO A 116 32.77 -24.39 46.47
C PRO A 116 31.45 -23.89 47.08
N GLY A 117 30.32 -24.27 46.48
CA GLY A 117 29.03 -24.13 47.16
C GLY A 117 28.91 -25.14 48.29
N GLY A 118 28.30 -24.75 49.41
CA GLY A 118 28.20 -25.58 50.60
C GLY A 118 29.47 -25.54 51.43
N LEU A 119 30.06 -24.35 51.61
CA LEU A 119 31.21 -24.17 52.51
C LEU A 119 30.89 -24.68 53.93
N PHE A 120 29.61 -24.69 54.31
CA PHE A 120 29.09 -25.07 55.62
C PHE A 120 28.42 -26.45 55.60
N SER A 121 29.13 -27.47 55.11
CA SER A 121 28.63 -28.86 55.00
C SER A 121 28.31 -29.56 56.34
N SER A 122 28.58 -28.95 57.50
CA SER A 122 28.38 -29.53 58.82
C SER A 122 26.97 -29.26 59.37
N GLY A 123 25.92 -29.88 58.82
CA GLY A 123 24.57 -29.96 59.42
C GLY A 123 23.79 -28.63 59.59
N LEU A 124 24.42 -27.47 59.44
CA LEU A 124 23.84 -26.13 59.57
C LEU A 124 22.83 -25.83 58.45
N GLU A 125 23.00 -26.48 57.29
CA GLU A 125 22.13 -26.34 56.11
C GLU A 125 20.82 -27.15 56.19
N ALA A 126 20.67 -28.06 57.17
CA ALA A 126 19.49 -28.89 57.28
C ALA A 126 18.24 -28.02 57.52
N PRO A 127 17.15 -28.18 56.75
CA PRO A 127 15.97 -27.33 56.89
C PRO A 127 15.26 -27.55 58.22
N LEU A 128 14.71 -26.47 58.76
CA LEU A 128 13.86 -26.44 59.94
C LEU A 128 12.43 -26.12 59.52
N GLY A 129 11.46 -26.77 60.16
CA GLY A 129 10.06 -26.70 59.78
C GLY A 129 9.17 -26.20 60.90
N LEU A 130 8.10 -25.50 60.57
CA LEU A 130 7.03 -25.15 61.50
C LEU A 130 5.71 -25.52 60.85
N ASP A 131 4.89 -26.30 61.53
CA ASP A 131 3.53 -26.62 61.11
C ASP A 131 2.55 -25.70 61.84
N GLU A 132 1.65 -25.05 61.11
CA GLU A 132 0.76 -24.03 61.66
C GLU A 132 -0.65 -24.12 61.04
N THR A 133 -1.64 -23.73 61.82
CA THR A 133 -3.00 -23.55 61.32
C THR A 133 -3.03 -22.41 60.32
N CYS A 134 -3.71 -22.60 59.18
CA CYS A 134 -3.81 -21.55 58.18
C CYS A 134 -4.51 -20.30 58.78
N PRO A 135 -3.84 -19.13 58.85
CA PRO A 135 -4.41 -17.94 59.47
C PRO A 135 -5.54 -17.34 58.65
N ALA A 136 -5.54 -17.55 57.33
CA ALA A 136 -6.57 -17.01 56.44
C ALA A 136 -7.94 -17.65 56.65
N CYS A 137 -7.99 -18.97 56.89
CA CYS A 137 -9.24 -19.70 57.15
C CYS A 137 -9.39 -20.19 58.59
N GLU A 138 -8.44 -19.88 59.46
CA GLU A 138 -8.39 -20.34 60.85
C GLU A 138 -8.54 -21.87 60.99
N GLY A 139 -7.94 -22.62 60.06
CA GLY A 139 -8.02 -24.08 60.02
C GLY A 139 -9.30 -24.65 59.38
N ARG A 140 -10.28 -23.84 58.97
CA ARG A 140 -11.54 -24.31 58.38
C ARG A 140 -11.42 -24.83 56.95
N ALA A 141 -10.25 -24.66 56.31
CA ALA A 141 -9.97 -24.96 54.90
C ALA A 141 -10.83 -24.20 53.87
N ARG A 142 -11.83 -23.45 54.31
CA ARG A 142 -12.80 -22.73 53.47
C ARG A 142 -13.00 -21.30 53.97
N LEU A 143 -13.43 -20.43 53.06
CA LEU A 143 -13.74 -19.03 53.32
C LEU A 143 -15.16 -18.72 52.87
N ASP A 144 -15.83 -17.82 53.57
CA ASP A 144 -17.14 -17.31 53.16
C ASP A 144 -17.01 -16.60 51.80
N CYS A 145 -17.94 -16.87 50.88
CA CYS A 145 -17.91 -16.27 49.56
C CYS A 145 -18.23 -14.77 49.67
N PRO A 146 -17.29 -13.87 49.34
CA PRO A 146 -17.46 -12.43 49.59
C PRO A 146 -18.55 -11.79 48.72
N ASP A 147 -18.91 -12.46 47.62
CA ASP A 147 -19.86 -11.91 46.64
C ASP A 147 -21.30 -12.25 46.97
N CYS A 148 -21.58 -13.13 47.95
CA CYS A 148 -22.94 -13.58 48.21
C CYS A 148 -23.21 -13.82 49.69
N SER A 149 -24.49 -13.89 50.04
CA SER A 149 -24.93 -14.35 51.36
C SER A 149 -25.58 -15.72 51.21
N GLY A 150 -24.89 -16.77 51.65
CA GLY A 150 -25.42 -18.14 51.58
C GLY A 150 -25.60 -18.68 50.16
N GLY A 151 -24.71 -18.31 49.23
CA GLY A 151 -24.68 -18.88 47.88
C GLY A 151 -25.57 -18.17 46.86
N GLN A 152 -26.34 -17.14 47.26
CA GLN A 152 -27.26 -16.44 46.37
C GLN A 152 -27.01 -14.93 46.32
N GLN A 153 -27.28 -14.32 45.17
CA GLN A 153 -27.22 -12.89 44.93
C GLN A 153 -28.59 -12.34 44.50
N PRO A 154 -28.92 -11.08 44.82
CA PRO A 154 -30.11 -10.44 44.29
C PRO A 154 -30.03 -10.36 42.76
N CYS A 155 -31.14 -10.64 42.09
CA CYS A 155 -31.21 -10.57 40.64
C CYS A 155 -31.09 -9.11 40.19
N ALA A 156 -30.04 -8.78 39.44
CA ALA A 156 -29.79 -7.43 38.96
C ALA A 156 -30.93 -6.90 38.07
N GLY A 157 -31.53 -7.75 37.21
CA GLY A 157 -32.57 -7.33 36.28
C GLY A 157 -33.91 -6.91 36.92
N CYS A 158 -34.16 -7.33 38.17
CA CYS A 158 -35.36 -6.92 38.91
C CYS A 158 -35.03 -6.32 40.29
N HIS A 159 -33.75 -6.09 40.58
CA HIS A 159 -33.25 -5.62 41.88
C HIS A 159 -33.83 -6.38 43.09
N GLY A 160 -33.97 -7.71 42.98
CA GLY A 160 -34.50 -8.53 44.07
C GLY A 160 -36.02 -8.73 44.09
N SER A 161 -36.81 -7.97 43.31
CA SER A 161 -38.29 -8.03 43.38
C SER A 161 -38.91 -9.29 42.76
N GLY A 162 -38.17 -9.98 41.89
CA GLY A 162 -38.69 -11.10 41.08
C GLY A 162 -39.60 -10.69 39.93
N ARG A 163 -39.95 -9.40 39.81
CA ARG A 163 -40.87 -8.88 38.79
C ARG A 163 -40.30 -7.67 38.08
N ILE A 164 -40.66 -7.51 36.80
CA ILE A 164 -40.29 -6.35 35.99
C ILE A 164 -41.56 -5.70 35.44
N GLY A 165 -41.56 -4.37 35.31
CA GLY A 165 -42.69 -3.65 34.73
C GLY A 165 -42.97 -4.12 33.29
N CYS A 166 -44.24 -4.33 32.97
CA CYS A 166 -44.65 -4.65 31.60
C CYS A 166 -44.43 -3.43 30.71
N ALA A 167 -43.55 -3.55 29.72
CA ALA A 167 -43.20 -2.46 28.82
C ALA A 167 -44.41 -1.99 27.98
N ASP A 168 -45.26 -2.92 27.54
CA ASP A 168 -46.39 -2.63 26.64
C ASP A 168 -47.44 -1.73 27.28
N CYS A 169 -47.71 -1.89 28.58
CA CYS A 169 -48.62 -1.02 29.32
C CYS A 169 -47.93 -0.06 30.28
N ARG A 170 -46.59 -0.09 30.33
CA ARG A 170 -45.77 0.68 31.29
C ARG A 170 -46.27 0.58 32.73
N GLY A 171 -46.54 -0.63 33.19
CA GLY A 171 -47.04 -0.86 34.56
C GLY A 171 -48.54 -0.67 34.78
N LEU A 172 -49.29 -0.11 33.82
CA LEU A 172 -50.69 0.25 34.03
C LEU A 172 -51.70 -0.92 33.96
N GLY A 173 -51.30 -2.08 33.45
CA GLY A 173 -52.18 -3.23 33.21
C GLY A 173 -53.19 -3.05 32.08
N ARG A 174 -53.29 -1.85 31.50
CA ARG A 174 -54.20 -1.47 30.41
C ARG A 174 -53.49 -0.60 29.38
N ILE A 175 -53.93 -0.67 28.13
CA ILE A 175 -53.41 0.12 27.01
C ILE A 175 -54.54 0.92 26.35
N ALA A 176 -54.22 2.07 25.76
CA ALA A 176 -55.21 2.91 25.13
C ALA A 176 -55.88 2.16 23.97
N CYS A 177 -57.21 2.24 23.87
CA CYS A 177 -57.97 1.57 22.82
C CYS A 177 -57.58 2.16 21.45
N GLY A 178 -57.05 1.34 20.56
CA GLY A 178 -56.60 1.78 19.23
C GLY A 178 -57.72 2.35 18.35
N ALA A 179 -58.97 1.92 18.55
CA ALA A 179 -60.10 2.37 17.73
C ALA A 179 -60.60 3.79 18.07
N CYS A 180 -60.37 4.27 19.30
CA CYS A 180 -60.75 5.62 19.73
C CYS A 180 -59.55 6.43 20.26
N HIS A 181 -58.35 5.87 20.16
CA HIS A 181 -57.09 6.42 20.69
C HIS A 181 -57.17 6.91 22.14
N GLY A 182 -57.88 6.18 23.01
CA GLY A 182 -58.01 6.54 24.43
C GLY A 182 -59.20 7.44 24.77
N SER A 183 -59.91 7.99 23.77
CA SER A 183 -61.00 8.95 24.01
C SER A 183 -62.32 8.32 24.47
N GLY A 184 -62.49 7.00 24.29
CA GLY A 184 -63.74 6.29 24.56
C GLY A 184 -64.88 6.60 23.58
N ARG A 185 -64.65 7.46 22.58
CA ARG A 185 -65.67 7.91 21.64
C ARG A 185 -65.17 7.85 20.20
N THR A 186 -66.07 7.62 19.24
CA THR A 186 -65.76 7.61 17.81
C THR A 186 -66.74 8.50 17.04
N ALA A 187 -66.26 9.16 15.98
CA ALA A 187 -67.10 10.04 15.17
C ALA A 187 -68.13 9.23 14.36
N SER A 188 -69.39 9.67 14.34
CA SER A 188 -70.46 9.07 13.53
C SER A 188 -70.83 9.95 12.34
N ALA A 189 -70.75 9.40 11.11
CA ALA A 189 -71.22 10.05 9.88
C ALA A 189 -72.66 9.62 9.55
N PRO A 190 -73.53 10.48 8.96
CA PRO A 190 -73.24 11.78 8.33
C PRO A 190 -73.65 13.01 9.15
N ALA A 191 -74.09 12.85 10.41
CA ALA A 191 -74.59 13.96 11.24
C ALA A 191 -73.72 14.23 12.47
N GLY A 192 -72.43 14.55 12.31
CA GLY A 192 -71.56 15.25 13.28
C GLY A 192 -71.48 14.78 14.75
N GLY A 193 -72.12 13.68 15.14
CA GLY A 193 -72.21 13.20 16.51
C GLY A 193 -71.02 12.33 16.91
N THR A 194 -70.80 12.17 18.22
CA THR A 194 -69.87 11.19 18.76
C THR A 194 -70.63 10.09 19.49
N THR A 195 -70.41 8.84 19.11
CA THR A 195 -70.99 7.67 19.77
C THR A 195 -69.95 6.97 20.63
N GLY A 196 -70.40 6.22 21.64
CA GLY A 196 -69.51 5.44 22.51
C GLY A 196 -68.75 4.38 21.71
N CYS A 197 -67.44 4.30 21.89
CA CYS A 197 -66.60 3.35 21.18
C CYS A 197 -66.93 1.91 21.64
N GLN A 198 -67.52 1.11 20.74
CA GLN A 198 -67.93 -0.27 21.03
C GLN A 198 -66.74 -1.17 21.43
N ALA A 199 -65.58 -1.00 20.78
CA ALA A 199 -64.39 -1.82 21.04
C ALA A 199 -63.83 -1.72 22.46
N CYS A 200 -64.08 -0.61 23.16
CA CYS A 200 -63.71 -0.45 24.57
C CYS A 200 -64.92 -0.19 25.48
N SER A 201 -66.15 -0.35 24.98
CA SER A 201 -67.39 -0.03 25.68
C SER A 201 -67.36 1.37 26.33
N ALA A 202 -66.90 2.35 25.56
CA ALA A 202 -66.72 3.74 25.98
C ALA A 202 -65.71 4.02 27.12
N SER A 203 -64.93 3.04 27.58
CA SER A 203 -63.93 3.24 28.63
C SER A 203 -62.66 3.96 28.16
N GLY A 204 -62.37 3.90 26.85
CA GLY A 204 -61.12 4.40 26.26
C GLY A 204 -59.92 3.45 26.40
N TRP A 205 -60.01 2.40 27.21
CA TRP A 205 -58.89 1.52 27.54
C TRP A 205 -59.26 0.06 27.29
N ILE A 206 -58.25 -0.75 26.94
CA ILE A 206 -58.37 -2.20 26.85
C ILE A 206 -57.31 -2.85 27.73
N ASP A 207 -57.62 -4.05 28.21
CA ASP A 207 -56.70 -4.82 29.04
C ASP A 207 -55.41 -5.14 28.28
N CYS A 208 -54.27 -4.94 28.93
CA CYS A 208 -53.00 -5.36 28.37
C CYS A 208 -52.93 -6.89 28.39
N ARG A 209 -52.94 -7.50 27.19
CA ARG A 209 -52.91 -8.97 27.05
C ARG A 209 -51.55 -9.55 27.42
N THR A 210 -50.47 -8.79 27.23
CA THR A 210 -49.09 -9.21 27.54
C THR A 210 -48.90 -9.52 29.01
N CYS A 211 -49.38 -8.65 29.91
CA CYS A 211 -49.34 -8.87 31.36
C CYS A 211 -50.66 -9.35 31.95
N GLN A 212 -51.68 -9.60 31.13
CA GLN A 212 -53.02 -10.01 31.55
C GLN A 212 -53.58 -9.15 32.71
N ARG A 213 -53.51 -7.82 32.56
CA ARG A 213 -53.91 -6.80 33.56
C ARG A 213 -53.01 -6.61 34.78
N GLN A 214 -51.95 -7.39 34.95
CA GLN A 214 -51.13 -7.33 36.16
C GLN A 214 -50.18 -6.11 36.19
N GLY A 215 -49.84 -5.53 35.03
CA GLY A 215 -48.88 -4.43 34.93
C GLY A 215 -47.41 -4.86 35.05
N GLU A 216 -47.14 -6.05 35.57
CA GLU A 216 -45.80 -6.60 35.75
C GLU A 216 -45.69 -8.01 35.17
N LEU A 217 -44.48 -8.41 34.80
CA LEU A 217 -44.13 -9.73 34.30
C LEU A 217 -43.12 -10.38 35.24
N PRO A 218 -43.13 -11.72 35.40
CA PRO A 218 -42.07 -12.42 36.11
C PRO A 218 -40.74 -12.09 35.43
N CYS A 219 -39.74 -11.74 36.23
CA CYS A 219 -38.44 -11.38 35.73
C CYS A 219 -37.83 -12.59 34.98
N PRO A 220 -37.59 -12.49 33.66
CA PRO A 220 -37.10 -13.61 32.86
C PRO A 220 -35.71 -14.05 33.32
N ASP A 221 -34.96 -13.09 33.87
CA ASP A 221 -33.61 -13.31 34.37
C ASP A 221 -33.55 -14.28 35.56
N CYS A 222 -34.45 -14.16 36.52
CA CYS A 222 -34.47 -15.05 37.70
C CYS A 222 -35.65 -16.03 37.72
N GLY A 223 -36.44 -16.07 36.65
CA GLY A 223 -37.67 -16.86 36.58
C GLY A 223 -38.67 -16.52 37.70
N GLY A 224 -38.69 -15.27 38.17
CA GLY A 224 -39.57 -14.85 39.26
C GLY A 224 -39.02 -14.95 40.68
N ARG A 225 -37.85 -15.58 40.90
CA ARG A 225 -37.32 -15.84 42.26
C ARG A 225 -36.72 -14.62 42.97
N GLY A 226 -36.42 -13.55 42.24
CA GLY A 226 -35.74 -12.36 42.76
C GLY A 226 -34.26 -12.57 43.12
N ARG A 227 -33.78 -13.81 43.17
CA ARG A 227 -32.37 -14.17 43.44
C ARG A 227 -31.82 -15.10 42.36
N ARG A 228 -30.51 -15.08 42.20
CA ARG A 228 -29.74 -15.96 41.31
C ARG A 228 -28.62 -16.62 42.11
N ASP A 229 -28.26 -17.83 41.70
CA ASP A 229 -27.15 -18.55 42.31
C ASP A 229 -25.85 -17.79 42.01
N CYS A 230 -25.02 -17.65 43.05
CA CYS A 230 -23.73 -16.99 42.93
C CYS A 230 -22.80 -17.87 42.08
N ALA A 231 -22.38 -17.35 40.93
CA ALA A 231 -21.52 -18.09 40.01
C ALA A 231 -20.14 -18.42 40.62
N ARG A 232 -19.63 -17.57 41.52
CA ARG A 232 -18.30 -17.73 42.13
C ARG A 232 -18.22 -18.92 43.08
N CYS A 233 -19.23 -19.11 43.94
CA CYS A 233 -19.27 -20.26 44.86
C CYS A 233 -20.21 -21.38 44.37
N GLN A 234 -20.86 -21.22 43.21
CA GLN A 234 -21.82 -22.18 42.65
C GLN A 234 -22.89 -22.59 43.67
N ALA A 235 -23.53 -21.61 44.30
CA ALA A 235 -24.53 -21.78 45.35
C ALA A 235 -24.06 -22.40 46.69
N ARG A 236 -22.77 -22.68 46.88
CA ARG A 236 -22.25 -23.26 48.13
C ARG A 236 -22.18 -22.25 49.29
N GLY A 237 -22.06 -20.96 48.99
CA GLY A 237 -21.86 -19.91 49.99
C GLY A 237 -20.42 -19.81 50.53
N GLU A 238 -19.60 -20.83 50.30
CA GLU A 238 -18.18 -20.88 50.69
C GLU A 238 -17.31 -21.20 49.47
N ILE A 239 -16.05 -20.78 49.53
CA ILE A 239 -15.00 -21.11 48.55
C ILE A 239 -13.80 -21.75 49.26
N ASP A 240 -13.06 -22.59 48.54
CA ASP A 240 -11.86 -23.21 49.09
C ASP A 240 -10.80 -22.15 49.41
N CYS A 241 -10.18 -22.26 50.58
CA CYS A 241 -9.13 -21.34 50.98
C CYS A 241 -7.89 -21.56 50.10
N THR A 242 -7.57 -20.58 49.27
CA THR A 242 -6.45 -20.63 48.33
C THR A 242 -5.09 -20.66 49.04
N ASP A 243 -4.99 -20.01 50.20
CA ASP A 243 -3.74 -19.88 50.96
C ASP A 243 -3.25 -21.20 51.56
N CYS A 244 -4.17 -22.12 51.87
CA CYS A 244 -3.84 -23.47 52.32
C CYS A 244 -4.26 -24.55 51.32
N GLN A 245 -4.77 -24.17 50.15
CA GLN A 245 -5.29 -25.09 49.13
C GLN A 245 -6.27 -26.13 49.73
N ALA A 246 -7.24 -25.65 50.51
CA ALA A 246 -8.24 -26.48 51.20
C ALA A 246 -7.68 -27.50 52.22
N SER A 247 -6.44 -27.38 52.66
CA SER A 247 -5.88 -28.26 53.71
C SER A 247 -6.15 -27.78 55.14
N GLY A 248 -6.47 -26.50 55.33
CA GLY A 248 -6.58 -25.87 56.66
C GLY A 248 -5.23 -25.70 57.39
N ARG A 249 -4.14 -26.22 56.82
CA ARG A 249 -2.79 -26.21 57.39
C ARG A 249 -1.85 -25.44 56.47
N ARG A 250 -0.82 -24.85 57.05
CA ARG A 250 0.31 -24.26 56.34
C ARG A 250 1.56 -24.65 57.10
N HIS A 251 2.68 -24.71 56.41
CA HIS A 251 3.95 -24.89 57.08
C HIS A 251 4.97 -23.87 56.58
N ARG A 252 5.94 -23.58 57.42
CA ARG A 252 7.09 -22.73 57.08
C ARG A 252 8.35 -23.58 57.11
N ILE A 253 9.20 -23.40 56.11
CA ILE A 253 10.51 -24.04 56.05
C ILE A 253 11.57 -22.95 56.09
N GLY A 254 12.34 -22.95 57.17
CA GLY A 254 13.53 -22.15 57.39
C GLY A 254 14.77 -22.89 56.91
N ARG A 255 15.66 -22.20 56.19
CA ARG A 255 17.00 -22.72 55.87
C ARG A 255 18.01 -21.59 55.87
N LEU A 256 19.23 -21.92 56.28
CA LEU A 256 20.39 -21.08 56.01
C LEU A 256 20.58 -21.01 54.49
N ARG A 257 20.87 -19.82 53.97
CA ARG A 257 21.15 -19.59 52.57
C ARG A 257 22.53 -18.95 52.46
N GLU A 258 23.37 -19.65 51.72
CA GLU A 258 24.69 -19.21 51.32
C GLU A 258 24.63 -18.68 49.89
N GLN A 259 25.18 -17.48 49.67
CA GLN A 259 25.39 -16.92 48.34
C GLN A 259 26.86 -16.53 48.18
N ILE A 260 27.47 -16.97 47.08
CA ILE A 260 28.85 -16.61 46.74
C ILE A 260 28.80 -15.65 45.55
N LEU A 261 29.10 -14.38 45.82
CA LEU A 261 29.20 -13.34 44.81
C LEU A 261 30.63 -13.31 44.27
N VAL A 262 30.77 -13.41 42.95
CA VAL A 262 32.08 -13.39 42.27
C VAL A 262 32.16 -12.15 41.39
N GLU A 263 33.15 -11.31 41.66
CA GLU A 263 33.49 -10.14 40.87
C GLU A 263 34.88 -10.31 40.27
N ASP A 264 34.97 -10.27 38.94
CA ASP A 264 36.22 -10.35 38.22
C ASP A 264 36.58 -8.99 37.61
N GLN A 265 37.83 -8.59 37.79
CA GLN A 265 38.44 -7.43 37.13
C GLN A 265 39.67 -7.87 36.36
N ILE A 266 39.82 -7.41 35.11
CA ILE A 266 40.97 -7.70 34.26
C ILE A 266 41.67 -6.39 33.93
N ASP A 267 42.92 -6.26 34.35
CA ASP A 267 43.80 -5.18 33.94
C ASP A 267 44.80 -5.71 32.92
N ILE A 268 44.88 -5.06 31.75
CA ILE A 268 45.68 -5.50 30.61
C ILE A 268 46.75 -4.46 30.34
N HIS A 269 48.01 -4.88 30.35
CA HIS A 269 49.15 -4.04 29.99
C HIS A 269 49.88 -4.60 28.76
N HIS A 270 50.08 -3.77 27.76
CA HIS A 270 50.92 -4.06 26.60
C HIS A 270 51.54 -2.75 26.09
N PRO A 271 52.81 -2.74 25.64
CA PRO A 271 53.47 -1.52 25.15
C PRO A 271 52.81 -0.92 23.90
N ASP A 272 52.25 -1.76 23.02
CA ASP A 272 51.39 -1.33 21.91
C ASP A 272 49.93 -1.16 22.41
N ALA A 273 49.46 0.09 22.39
CA ALA A 273 48.11 0.45 22.80
C ALA A 273 47.01 -0.20 21.93
N THR A 274 47.30 -0.52 20.67
CA THR A 274 46.34 -1.17 19.76
C THR A 274 46.11 -2.63 20.17
N VAL A 275 47.17 -3.34 20.56
CA VAL A 275 47.10 -4.69 21.12
C VAL A 275 46.40 -4.69 22.47
N ALA A 276 46.72 -3.73 23.35
CA ALA A 276 46.05 -3.59 24.64
C ALA A 276 44.53 -3.41 24.47
N ALA A 277 44.11 -2.55 23.55
CA ALA A 277 42.70 -2.32 23.25
C ALA A 277 42.02 -3.55 22.61
N LEU A 278 42.73 -4.30 21.75
CA LEU A 278 42.21 -5.54 21.16
C LEU A 278 42.02 -6.61 22.23
N CYS A 279 43.01 -6.81 23.10
CA CYS A 279 42.89 -7.73 24.24
C CYS A 279 41.71 -7.34 25.15
N ALA A 280 41.54 -6.05 25.46
CA ALA A 280 40.42 -5.58 26.29
C ALA A 280 39.03 -5.86 25.67
N ARG A 281 38.90 -5.79 24.33
CA ARG A 281 37.65 -6.12 23.64
C ARG A 281 37.35 -7.61 23.60
N HIS A 282 38.37 -8.44 23.36
CA HIS A 282 38.18 -9.87 23.06
C HIS A 282 38.45 -10.81 24.23
N LEU A 283 39.05 -10.32 25.32
CA LEU A 283 39.36 -11.07 26.53
C LEU A 283 38.58 -10.54 27.74
N ALA A 284 37.34 -10.11 27.51
CA ALA A 284 36.46 -9.60 28.57
C ALA A 284 36.00 -10.71 29.53
N ASP A 285 35.98 -11.97 29.10
CA ASP A 285 35.66 -13.13 29.94
C ASP A 285 36.92 -13.73 30.58
N PRO A 286 37.09 -13.61 31.91
CA PRO A 286 38.22 -14.21 32.61
C PRO A 286 38.24 -15.74 32.47
N ALA A 287 37.08 -16.41 32.40
CA ALA A 287 37.05 -17.87 32.32
C ALA A 287 37.75 -18.41 31.05
N ALA A 288 37.75 -17.63 29.97
CA ALA A 288 38.36 -17.99 28.70
C ALA A 288 39.90 -17.82 28.66
N LEU A 289 40.51 -17.19 29.67
CA LEU A 289 41.94 -16.89 29.69
C LEU A 289 42.84 -18.09 30.01
N GLY A 290 42.34 -19.07 30.76
CA GLY A 290 43.10 -20.25 31.18
C GLY A 290 43.85 -20.99 30.05
N PRO A 291 43.20 -21.31 28.91
CA PRO A 291 43.88 -21.94 27.77
C PRO A 291 44.72 -20.98 26.92
N LEU A 292 44.53 -19.66 27.06
CA LEU A 292 45.15 -18.64 26.21
C LEU A 292 46.44 -18.06 26.80
N ALA A 293 46.53 -17.96 28.13
CA ALA A 293 47.64 -17.32 28.81
C ALA A 293 48.31 -18.28 29.80
N THR A 294 49.60 -18.06 30.06
CA THR A 294 50.34 -18.81 31.07
C THR A 294 50.25 -18.12 32.42
N LEU A 295 49.86 -18.86 33.45
CA LEU A 295 49.84 -18.37 34.83
C LEU A 295 51.27 -18.28 35.38
N GLU A 296 51.70 -17.09 35.77
CA GLU A 296 53.02 -16.85 36.35
C GLU A 296 52.99 -16.84 37.88
N ALA A 297 51.98 -16.20 38.47
CA ALA A 297 51.85 -16.10 39.91
C ALA A 297 50.40 -15.90 40.34
N VAL A 298 50.07 -16.38 41.54
CA VAL A 298 48.81 -16.09 42.22
C VAL A 298 49.12 -15.52 43.60
N ARG A 299 48.41 -14.46 43.98
CA ARG A 299 48.43 -13.92 45.33
C ARG A 299 47.04 -13.92 45.92
N TRP A 300 46.92 -14.40 47.15
CA TRP A 300 45.65 -14.49 47.86
C TRP A 300 45.66 -13.50 49.02
N THR A 301 44.55 -12.81 49.19
CA THR A 301 44.28 -11.97 50.37
C THR A 301 42.89 -12.33 50.89
N THR A 302 42.81 -12.72 52.16
CA THR A 302 41.57 -13.15 52.81
C THR A 302 41.05 -12.07 53.74
N ALA A 303 39.73 -11.95 53.81
CA ALA A 303 38.95 -11.17 54.77
C ALA A 303 37.88 -12.09 55.38
N PRO A 304 37.21 -11.70 56.47
CA PRO A 304 36.30 -12.60 57.21
C PRO A 304 35.24 -13.32 56.35
N PHE A 305 34.68 -12.62 55.36
CA PHE A 305 33.65 -13.15 54.45
C PHE A 305 34.02 -13.02 52.97
N ALA A 306 35.30 -12.81 52.68
CA ALA A 306 35.72 -12.61 51.31
C ALA A 306 37.15 -13.10 51.07
N VAL A 307 37.40 -13.51 49.85
CA VAL A 307 38.74 -13.85 49.38
C VAL A 307 38.98 -13.18 48.04
N GLN A 308 40.14 -12.54 47.92
CA GLN A 308 40.60 -11.96 46.67
C GLN A 308 41.81 -12.73 46.17
N ALA A 309 41.75 -13.15 44.90
CA ALA A 309 42.83 -13.78 44.17
C ALA A 309 43.32 -12.82 43.08
N THR A 310 44.58 -12.43 43.14
CA THR A 310 45.23 -11.66 42.08
C THR A 310 46.14 -12.59 41.29
N HIS A 311 45.73 -12.90 40.06
CA HIS A 311 46.46 -13.75 39.13
C HIS A 311 47.27 -12.87 38.18
N ARG A 312 48.56 -13.17 38.04
CA ARG A 312 49.40 -12.61 36.98
C ARG A 312 49.51 -13.64 35.87
N LEU A 313 48.95 -13.29 34.72
CA LEU A 313 48.98 -14.11 33.51
C LEU A 313 49.85 -13.41 32.47
N ARG A 314 50.50 -14.21 31.65
CA ARG A 314 51.27 -13.74 30.52
C ARG A 314 50.70 -14.33 29.24
N LEU A 315 50.19 -13.47 28.36
CA LEU A 315 49.57 -13.83 27.10
C LEU A 315 50.58 -13.65 25.96
N PRO A 316 50.97 -14.73 25.24
CA PRO A 316 51.76 -14.57 24.03
C PRO A 316 50.94 -13.87 22.96
N VAL A 317 51.53 -12.85 22.35
CA VAL A 317 50.96 -12.09 21.23
C VAL A 317 51.91 -12.18 20.05
N ARG A 318 51.37 -12.47 18.86
CA ARG A 318 52.15 -12.47 17.62
C ARG A 318 51.47 -11.58 16.59
N GLN A 319 52.23 -10.68 15.98
CA GLN A 319 51.75 -9.76 14.97
C GLN A 319 52.44 -9.99 13.64
N VAL A 320 51.67 -10.00 12.55
CA VAL A 320 52.19 -10.08 11.18
C VAL A 320 51.50 -9.06 10.30
N THR A 321 52.26 -8.37 9.46
CA THR A 321 51.71 -7.47 8.45
C THR A 321 51.67 -8.19 7.10
N LEU A 322 50.46 -8.40 6.59
CA LEU A 322 50.20 -9.04 5.31
C LEU A 322 49.73 -8.00 4.29
N GLN A 323 50.12 -8.17 3.03
CA GLN A 323 49.54 -7.43 1.92
C GLN A 323 48.14 -8.01 1.62
N ILE A 324 47.09 -7.28 1.99
CA ILE A 324 45.69 -7.67 1.75
C ILE A 324 45.11 -6.77 0.66
N GLY A 325 45.12 -7.27 -0.58
CA GLY A 325 44.73 -6.48 -1.74
C GLY A 325 45.71 -5.32 -1.96
N ALA A 326 45.21 -4.08 -1.97
CA ALA A 326 46.02 -2.89 -2.23
C ALA A 326 46.68 -2.29 -0.98
N GLN A 327 46.28 -2.69 0.24
CA GLN A 327 46.75 -2.10 1.49
C GLN A 327 47.41 -3.14 2.41
N PRO A 328 48.48 -2.76 3.14
CA PRO A 328 49.03 -3.59 4.20
C PRO A 328 48.04 -3.66 5.37
N GLN A 329 47.87 -4.84 5.95
CA GLN A 329 47.05 -5.05 7.14
C GLN A 329 47.83 -5.87 8.17
N THR A 330 47.90 -5.36 9.40
CA THR A 330 48.46 -6.08 10.53
C THR A 330 47.39 -6.96 11.17
N PHE A 331 47.73 -8.22 11.43
CA PHE A 331 46.90 -9.17 12.16
C PHE A 331 47.58 -9.52 13.48
N THR A 332 46.79 -9.56 14.54
CA THR A 332 47.25 -9.89 15.89
C THR A 332 46.67 -11.24 16.30
N ALA A 333 47.54 -12.18 16.61
CA ALA A 333 47.17 -13.49 17.12
C ALA A 333 47.44 -13.57 18.63
N LEU A 334 46.49 -14.15 19.37
CA LEU A 334 46.51 -14.27 20.81
C LEU A 334 46.66 -15.73 21.22
N GLY A 335 47.51 -15.97 22.21
CA GLY A 335 47.67 -17.26 22.85
C GLY A 335 48.51 -18.27 22.04
N PRO A 336 48.78 -19.45 22.62
CA PRO A 336 49.64 -20.46 22.01
C PRO A 336 49.05 -21.08 20.74
N GLU A 337 47.72 -21.04 20.58
CA GLU A 337 47.00 -21.55 19.40
C GLU A 337 46.90 -20.52 18.25
N LEU A 338 47.49 -19.32 18.41
CA LEU A 338 47.46 -18.23 17.43
C LEU A 338 46.04 -17.84 17.01
N ARG A 339 45.15 -17.63 17.97
CA ARG A 339 43.77 -17.20 17.68
C ARG A 339 43.78 -15.77 17.16
N VAL A 340 43.24 -15.55 15.97
CA VAL A 340 43.13 -14.22 15.35
C VAL A 340 41.69 -13.74 15.50
N PRO A 341 41.38 -12.86 16.48
CA PRO A 341 40.00 -12.47 16.77
C PRO A 341 39.41 -11.49 15.75
N GLU A 342 40.24 -10.64 15.14
CA GLU A 342 39.82 -9.66 14.14
C GLU A 342 40.53 -9.99 12.81
N LEU A 343 39.73 -10.23 11.77
CA LEU A 343 40.19 -10.47 10.40
C LEU A 343 40.00 -9.23 9.51
N HIS A 344 39.53 -8.11 10.07
CA HIS A 344 39.52 -6.78 9.44
C HIS A 344 38.93 -6.76 8.03
N HIS A 345 37.86 -7.51 7.81
CA HIS A 345 37.20 -7.64 6.51
C HIS A 345 38.12 -8.14 5.38
N ALA A 346 39.17 -8.89 5.72
CA ALA A 346 40.24 -9.28 4.79
C ALA A 346 39.74 -10.02 3.55
N ALA A 347 38.69 -10.86 3.66
CA ALA A 347 38.13 -11.56 2.51
C ALA A 347 37.53 -10.57 1.50
N SER A 348 36.73 -9.60 1.96
CA SER A 348 36.17 -8.58 1.06
C SER A 348 37.23 -7.66 0.48
N ARG A 349 38.29 -7.32 1.23
CA ARG A 349 39.41 -6.49 0.74
C ARG A 349 40.23 -7.19 -0.34
N LEU A 350 40.46 -8.50 -0.21
CA LEU A 350 41.11 -9.30 -1.27
C LEU A 350 40.26 -9.33 -2.54
N LEU A 351 38.94 -9.44 -2.38
CA LEU A 351 37.99 -9.48 -3.49
C LEU A 351 37.64 -8.09 -4.07
N ALA A 352 38.10 -7.00 -3.46
CA ALA A 352 37.78 -5.63 -3.89
C ALA A 352 38.27 -5.35 -5.32
N LEU A 353 39.46 -5.85 -5.70
CA LEU A 353 39.98 -5.69 -7.06
C LEU A 353 39.13 -6.44 -8.09
N ASP A 354 38.66 -7.65 -7.75
CA ASP A 354 37.78 -8.41 -8.63
C ASP A 354 36.42 -7.71 -8.77
N LEU A 355 35.88 -7.12 -7.70
CA LEU A 355 34.65 -6.33 -7.72
C LEU A 355 34.80 -5.08 -8.62
N GLN A 356 35.88 -4.31 -8.46
CA GLN A 356 36.17 -3.13 -9.30
C GLN A 356 36.39 -3.52 -10.76
N THR A 357 37.00 -4.68 -11.02
CA THR A 357 37.20 -5.19 -12.37
C THR A 357 35.88 -5.60 -13.01
N LEU A 358 34.98 -6.22 -12.25
CA LEU A 358 33.62 -6.52 -12.70
C LEU A 358 32.85 -5.23 -13.03
N GLU A 359 32.90 -4.23 -12.15
CA GLU A 359 32.24 -2.94 -12.35
C GLU A 359 32.73 -2.22 -13.61
N ARG A 360 34.05 -2.06 -13.77
CA ARG A 360 34.64 -1.40 -14.94
C ARG A 360 34.23 -2.09 -16.25
N ASN A 361 34.23 -3.42 -16.27
CA ASN A 361 33.82 -4.17 -17.44
C ASN A 361 32.32 -4.07 -17.72
N ALA A 362 31.48 -4.11 -16.67
CA ALA A 362 30.03 -3.98 -16.79
C ALA A 362 29.60 -2.60 -17.36
N LEU A 363 30.30 -1.53 -16.96
CA LEU A 363 30.05 -0.16 -17.44
C LEU A 363 30.68 0.16 -18.80
N GLY A 364 31.74 -0.55 -19.20
CA GLY A 364 32.53 -0.27 -20.40
C GLY A 364 32.02 -0.91 -21.70
N SER A 365 32.98 -1.30 -22.56
CA SER A 365 32.73 -1.95 -23.86
C SER A 365 32.05 -3.32 -23.74
N GLY A 366 32.14 -3.92 -22.55
CA GLY A 366 31.57 -5.20 -22.18
C GLY A 366 32.29 -6.44 -22.73
N ARG A 367 33.41 -6.29 -23.47
CA ARG A 367 34.11 -7.40 -24.13
C ARG A 367 34.61 -8.48 -23.16
N HIS A 368 35.04 -8.08 -21.95
CA HIS A 368 35.59 -8.98 -20.93
C HIS A 368 34.64 -9.21 -19.74
N VAL A 369 33.34 -8.90 -19.88
CA VAL A 369 32.39 -9.03 -18.76
C VAL A 369 32.19 -10.50 -18.36
N SER A 370 32.16 -11.42 -19.33
CA SER A 370 31.99 -12.84 -19.02
C SER A 370 33.18 -13.37 -18.21
N GLU A 371 34.40 -13.09 -18.66
CA GLU A 371 35.64 -13.47 -17.98
C GLU A 371 35.75 -12.82 -16.59
N ALA A 372 35.44 -11.51 -16.48
CA ALA A 372 35.42 -10.81 -15.19
C ALA A 372 34.39 -11.41 -14.22
N LEU A 373 33.20 -11.78 -14.72
CA LEU A 373 32.16 -12.39 -13.91
C LEU A 373 32.50 -13.83 -13.50
N GLN A 374 33.13 -14.63 -14.38
CA GLN A 374 33.65 -15.96 -14.05
C GLN A 374 34.71 -15.88 -12.95
N ARG A 375 35.69 -14.98 -13.10
CA ARG A 375 36.72 -14.75 -12.08
C ARG A 375 36.14 -14.30 -10.76
N PHE A 376 35.12 -13.44 -10.80
CA PHE A 376 34.43 -12.97 -9.60
C PHE A 376 33.70 -14.10 -8.86
N LEU A 377 33.01 -14.97 -9.61
CA LEU A 377 32.25 -16.11 -9.08
C LEU A 377 33.11 -17.32 -8.70
N ALA A 378 34.37 -17.36 -9.13
CA ALA A 378 35.33 -18.37 -8.67
C ALA A 378 35.56 -18.30 -7.15
N SER A 379 35.20 -17.18 -6.50
CA SER A 379 35.23 -17.05 -5.04
C SER A 379 33.95 -17.61 -4.41
N PRO A 380 34.04 -18.58 -3.47
CA PRO A 380 32.86 -19.19 -2.84
C PRO A 380 31.89 -18.19 -2.20
N LEU A 381 32.40 -17.12 -1.58
CA LEU A 381 31.58 -16.05 -1.00
C LEU A 381 30.68 -15.39 -2.06
N ASN A 382 31.25 -15.02 -3.21
CA ASN A 382 30.51 -14.38 -4.30
C ASN A 382 29.50 -15.33 -4.94
N ALA A 383 29.87 -16.61 -5.12
CA ALA A 383 28.92 -17.63 -5.57
C ALA A 383 27.72 -17.76 -4.62
N ARG A 384 27.96 -17.77 -3.29
CA ARG A 384 26.89 -17.80 -2.29
C ARG A 384 26.02 -16.54 -2.29
N ILE A 385 26.62 -15.35 -2.43
CA ILE A 385 25.89 -14.08 -2.55
C ILE A 385 24.98 -14.08 -3.80
N ALA A 386 25.42 -14.68 -4.90
CA ALA A 386 24.59 -14.84 -6.09
C ALA A 386 23.33 -15.67 -5.77
N VAL A 387 23.50 -16.80 -5.07
CA VAL A 387 22.42 -17.78 -4.77
C VAL A 387 21.44 -17.29 -3.71
N ILE A 388 21.94 -16.92 -2.53
CA ILE A 388 21.14 -16.69 -1.32
C ILE A 388 20.99 -15.18 -1.03
N GLY A 389 21.77 -14.33 -1.71
CA GLY A 389 21.71 -12.88 -1.56
C GLY A 389 22.63 -12.34 -0.45
N PRO A 390 22.43 -11.07 -0.03
CA PRO A 390 23.34 -10.41 0.90
C PRO A 390 23.40 -11.07 2.28
N ALA A 391 22.40 -11.88 2.63
CA ALA A 391 22.37 -12.66 3.87
C ALA A 391 23.49 -13.72 3.99
N ALA A 392 24.21 -14.03 2.90
CA ALA A 392 25.26 -15.04 2.87
C ALA A 392 26.48 -14.72 3.76
N ALA A 393 26.64 -13.46 4.19
CA ALA A 393 27.80 -12.98 4.96
C ALA A 393 27.41 -12.11 6.17
N THR A 394 26.17 -12.19 6.63
CA THR A 394 25.69 -11.39 7.77
C THR A 394 26.45 -11.78 9.05
N GLY A 395 27.09 -10.81 9.70
CA GLY A 395 27.79 -11.01 10.98
C GLY A 395 29.16 -11.68 10.88
N ASP A 396 29.72 -11.87 9.68
CA ASP A 396 31.06 -12.45 9.48
C ASP A 396 32.11 -11.33 9.40
N ASP A 397 32.99 -11.21 10.41
CA ASP A 397 34.03 -10.16 10.46
C ASP A 397 35.00 -10.21 9.26
N ARG A 398 35.12 -11.36 8.58
CA ARG A 398 35.93 -11.50 7.36
C ARG A 398 35.41 -10.67 6.19
N VAL A 399 34.16 -10.20 6.24
CA VAL A 399 33.48 -9.52 5.15
C VAL A 399 32.94 -8.16 5.62
N ALA A 400 33.24 -7.10 4.87
CA ALA A 400 32.69 -5.78 5.15
C ALA A 400 31.15 -5.79 5.01
N PRO A 401 30.40 -5.07 5.86
CA PRO A 401 28.94 -5.16 5.91
C PRO A 401 28.22 -4.70 4.62
N ASP A 402 28.84 -3.80 3.86
CA ASP A 402 28.34 -3.25 2.60
C ASP A 402 28.69 -4.12 1.38
N TYR A 403 29.73 -4.95 1.48
CA TYR A 403 30.24 -5.76 0.38
C TYR A 403 29.19 -6.68 -0.27
N PRO A 404 28.36 -7.44 0.48
CA PRO A 404 27.41 -8.37 -0.15
C PRO A 404 26.34 -7.67 -1.00
N ALA A 405 25.91 -6.48 -0.57
CA ALA A 405 24.94 -5.68 -1.32
C ALA A 405 25.57 -5.14 -2.62
N GLN A 406 26.78 -4.56 -2.52
CA GLN A 406 27.52 -4.06 -3.68
C GLN A 406 27.83 -5.19 -4.67
N ALA A 407 28.35 -6.32 -4.19
CA ALA A 407 28.67 -7.49 -5.01
C ALA A 407 27.44 -7.96 -5.81
N ARG A 408 26.28 -8.07 -5.17
CA ARG A 408 25.02 -8.48 -5.83
C ARG A 408 24.57 -7.46 -6.88
N GLU A 409 24.66 -6.17 -6.59
CA GLU A 409 24.32 -5.12 -7.55
C GLU A 409 25.23 -5.17 -8.78
N ARG A 410 26.55 -5.32 -8.58
CA ARG A 410 27.52 -5.39 -9.70
C ARG A 410 27.36 -6.66 -10.53
N MET A 411 27.05 -7.80 -9.90
CA MET A 411 26.65 -9.02 -10.62
C MET A 411 25.41 -8.76 -11.48
N GLN A 412 24.39 -8.09 -10.94
CA GLN A 412 23.17 -7.77 -11.68
C GLN A 412 23.49 -6.90 -12.91
N GLN A 413 24.27 -5.83 -12.74
CA GLN A 413 24.69 -4.94 -13.84
C GLN A 413 25.49 -5.72 -14.91
N ALA A 414 26.42 -6.58 -14.50
CA ALA A 414 27.22 -7.40 -15.41
C ALA A 414 26.36 -8.39 -16.22
N VAL A 415 25.43 -9.10 -15.57
CA VAL A 415 24.54 -10.06 -16.23
C VAL A 415 23.58 -9.34 -17.19
N GLU A 416 23.05 -8.18 -16.81
CA GLU A 416 22.22 -7.34 -17.70
C GLU A 416 23.02 -6.89 -18.92
N ARG A 417 24.28 -6.50 -18.76
CA ARG A 417 25.15 -6.09 -19.86
C ARG A 417 25.45 -7.24 -20.81
N LEU A 418 25.79 -8.42 -20.29
CA LEU A 418 26.02 -9.63 -21.10
C LEU A 418 24.76 -10.03 -21.88
N TRP A 419 23.61 -9.98 -21.22
CA TRP A 419 22.33 -10.26 -21.86
C TRP A 419 22.03 -9.27 -22.99
N GLN A 420 22.24 -7.96 -22.78
CA GLN A 420 22.08 -6.94 -23.82
C GLN A 420 22.98 -7.18 -25.03
N GLN A 421 24.26 -7.48 -24.82
CA GLN A 421 25.21 -7.74 -25.90
C GLN A 421 24.82 -8.96 -26.74
N ARG A 422 24.38 -10.04 -26.09
CA ARG A 422 23.94 -11.26 -26.79
C ARG A 422 22.58 -11.12 -27.44
N LEU A 423 21.70 -10.26 -26.92
CA LEU A 423 20.39 -10.01 -27.52
C LEU A 423 20.47 -9.17 -28.79
N TRP A 424 21.39 -8.20 -28.88
CA TRP A 424 21.40 -7.20 -29.96
C TRP A 424 21.42 -7.82 -31.38
N ARG A 425 22.40 -8.68 -31.68
CA ARG A 425 22.54 -9.29 -33.03
C ARG A 425 21.35 -10.19 -33.42
N PRO A 426 20.98 -11.22 -32.64
CA PRO A 426 19.83 -12.07 -32.97
C PRO A 426 18.49 -11.32 -32.88
N GLY A 427 18.38 -10.32 -32.00
CA GLY A 427 17.20 -9.45 -31.92
C GLY A 427 17.01 -8.61 -33.18
N VAL A 428 18.08 -7.99 -33.71
CA VAL A 428 18.03 -7.28 -34.99
C VAL A 428 17.70 -8.23 -36.15
N ALA A 429 18.27 -9.44 -36.16
CA ALA A 429 17.96 -10.44 -37.18
C ALA A 429 16.50 -10.91 -37.14
N LEU A 430 15.93 -11.14 -35.94
CA LEU A 430 14.51 -11.48 -35.78
C LEU A 430 13.58 -10.35 -36.24
N LEU A 431 13.90 -9.09 -35.90
CA LEU A 431 13.14 -7.93 -36.35
C LEU A 431 13.23 -7.75 -37.87
N ALA A 432 14.41 -7.92 -38.46
CA ALA A 432 14.60 -7.87 -39.91
C ALA A 432 13.86 -9.01 -40.62
N GLY A 433 13.92 -10.24 -40.10
CA GLY A 433 13.20 -11.40 -40.64
C GLY A 433 11.68 -11.22 -40.57
N ALA A 434 11.16 -10.73 -39.44
CA ALA A 434 9.73 -10.44 -39.29
C ALA A 434 9.27 -9.32 -40.24
N ALA A 435 10.09 -8.28 -40.44
CA ALA A 435 9.81 -7.22 -41.41
C ALA A 435 9.81 -7.74 -42.86
N LEU A 436 10.76 -8.59 -43.24
CA LEU A 436 10.82 -9.22 -44.57
C LEU A 436 9.63 -10.14 -44.82
N LEU A 437 9.24 -10.98 -43.85
CA LEU A 437 8.07 -11.86 -43.97
C LEU A 437 6.77 -11.06 -44.08
N SER A 438 6.61 -9.99 -43.28
CA SER A 438 5.44 -9.12 -43.32
C SER A 438 5.36 -8.36 -44.65
N GLY A 439 6.49 -7.86 -45.16
CA GLY A 439 6.58 -7.18 -46.46
C GLY A 439 6.34 -8.11 -47.64
N GLY A 440 6.93 -9.31 -47.63
CA GLY A 440 6.73 -10.32 -48.68
C GLY A 440 5.29 -10.81 -48.75
N PHE A 441 4.63 -11.00 -47.61
CA PHE A 441 3.21 -11.37 -47.56
C PHE A 441 2.30 -10.25 -48.08
N ALA A 442 2.59 -8.98 -47.73
CA ALA A 442 1.85 -7.82 -48.24
C ALA A 442 1.95 -7.68 -49.78
N LEU A 443 3.09 -8.05 -50.36
CA LEU A 443 3.30 -8.09 -51.82
C LEU A 443 2.50 -9.21 -52.51
N LEU A 444 2.35 -10.37 -51.86
CA LEU A 444 1.63 -11.52 -52.42
C LEU A 444 0.10 -11.40 -52.33
N THR A 445 -0.44 -10.55 -51.44
CA THR A 445 -1.89 -10.40 -51.21
C THR A 445 -2.53 -9.18 -51.88
N ALA A 446 -1.78 -8.39 -52.65
CA ALA A 446 -2.37 -7.29 -53.42
C ALA A 446 -3.23 -7.87 -54.57
N PRO A 447 -4.56 -7.57 -54.65
CA PRO A 447 -5.19 -6.30 -54.23
C PRO A 447 -6.33 -6.44 -53.19
N ARG A 448 -6.25 -7.33 -52.19
CA ARG A 448 -7.25 -7.40 -51.10
C ARG A 448 -6.80 -6.70 -49.81
N PRO A 449 -7.72 -6.10 -49.02
CA PRO A 449 -7.41 -5.18 -47.94
C PRO A 449 -7.08 -5.87 -46.60
N ASP A 450 -6.30 -6.95 -46.61
CA ASP A 450 -6.02 -7.75 -45.41
C ASP A 450 -4.66 -7.40 -44.74
N TRP A 451 -4.15 -6.19 -44.98
CA TRP A 451 -2.85 -5.74 -44.46
C TRP A 451 -2.74 -5.78 -42.93
N MET A 452 -3.87 -5.63 -42.22
CA MET A 452 -3.94 -5.75 -40.75
C MET A 452 -3.65 -7.16 -40.27
N LEU A 453 -4.14 -8.20 -40.95
CA LEU A 453 -3.88 -9.59 -40.58
C LEU A 453 -2.40 -9.95 -40.78
N SER A 454 -1.79 -9.45 -41.85
CA SER A 454 -0.36 -9.62 -42.15
C SER A 454 0.53 -8.92 -41.11
N ALA A 455 0.17 -7.70 -40.71
CA ALA A 455 0.89 -6.96 -39.68
C ALA A 455 0.74 -7.61 -38.29
N LEU A 456 -0.44 -8.12 -37.95
CA LEU A 456 -0.68 -8.85 -36.71
C LEU A 456 0.09 -10.18 -36.69
N GLY A 457 0.08 -10.94 -37.79
CA GLY A 457 0.84 -12.19 -37.92
C GLY A 457 2.35 -11.98 -37.76
N GLY A 458 2.90 -10.95 -38.40
CA GLY A 458 4.30 -10.55 -38.25
C GLY A 458 4.66 -10.16 -36.82
N GLY A 459 3.77 -9.42 -36.14
CA GLY A 459 3.92 -9.05 -34.73
C GLY A 459 3.94 -10.25 -33.79
N VAL A 460 3.05 -11.22 -33.98
CA VAL A 460 2.99 -12.45 -33.17
C VAL A 460 4.21 -13.33 -33.40
N ALA A 461 4.67 -13.49 -34.64
CA ALA A 461 5.89 -14.23 -34.97
C ALA A 461 7.14 -13.57 -34.35
N ALA A 462 7.25 -12.24 -34.40
CA ALA A 462 8.34 -11.51 -33.75
C ALA A 462 8.31 -11.67 -32.23
N ALA A 463 7.13 -11.61 -31.60
CA ALA A 463 6.97 -11.76 -30.15
C ALA A 463 7.33 -13.17 -29.66
N THR A 464 6.87 -14.21 -30.35
CA THR A 464 7.19 -15.61 -30.03
C THR A 464 8.67 -15.91 -30.27
N GLY A 465 9.25 -15.41 -31.36
CA GLY A 465 10.70 -15.50 -31.63
C GLY A 465 11.55 -14.80 -30.56
N ALA A 466 11.12 -13.63 -30.09
CA ALA A 466 11.81 -12.90 -29.02
C ALA A 466 11.74 -13.64 -27.67
N LEU A 467 10.60 -14.27 -27.33
CA LEU A 467 10.47 -15.10 -26.13
C LEU A 467 11.34 -16.36 -26.19
N ALA A 468 11.36 -17.04 -27.33
CA ALA A 468 12.22 -18.21 -27.54
C ALA A 468 13.71 -17.85 -27.47
N LEU A 469 14.09 -16.68 -28.01
CA LEU A 469 15.44 -16.16 -27.93
C LEU A 469 15.83 -15.79 -26.49
N ASP A 470 14.98 -15.09 -25.74
CA ASP A 470 15.24 -14.77 -24.32
C ASP A 470 15.41 -16.05 -23.49
N TRP A 471 14.52 -17.02 -23.67
CA TRP A 471 14.62 -18.32 -23.00
C TRP A 471 15.93 -19.04 -23.33
N ARG A 472 16.31 -19.09 -24.61
CA ARG A 472 17.56 -19.71 -25.06
C ARG A 472 18.79 -18.98 -24.48
N LEU A 473 18.80 -17.66 -24.49
CA LEU A 473 19.90 -16.84 -23.97
C LEU A 473 20.05 -17.01 -22.45
N ARG A 474 18.95 -17.03 -21.70
CA ARG A 474 18.97 -17.32 -20.26
C ARG A 474 19.54 -18.70 -19.97
N ARG A 475 19.16 -19.72 -20.76
CA ARG A 475 19.69 -21.08 -20.62
C ARG A 475 21.19 -21.15 -20.95
N GLN A 476 21.63 -20.45 -21.99
CA GLN A 476 23.06 -20.35 -22.35
C GLN A 476 23.88 -19.64 -21.27
N LEU A 477 23.37 -18.53 -20.72
CA LEU A 477 24.03 -17.82 -19.62
C LEU A 477 24.12 -18.70 -18.37
N ALA A 478 23.02 -19.37 -17.97
CA ALA A 478 23.06 -20.30 -16.83
C ALA A 478 24.09 -21.42 -17.04
N ALA A 479 24.18 -21.98 -18.25
CA ALA A 479 25.12 -23.05 -18.58
C ALA A 479 26.59 -22.59 -18.59
N GLU A 480 26.87 -21.37 -19.05
CA GLU A 480 28.23 -20.83 -19.14
C GLU A 480 28.90 -20.60 -17.78
N PHE A 481 28.13 -20.19 -16.77
CA PHE A 481 28.66 -19.95 -15.43
C PHE A 481 28.55 -21.16 -14.50
N GLY A 482 27.80 -22.20 -14.90
CA GLY A 482 27.70 -23.48 -14.19
C GLY A 482 27.12 -23.41 -12.77
N GLY A 483 26.75 -24.58 -12.23
CA GLY A 483 26.29 -24.75 -10.85
C GLY A 483 25.04 -23.94 -10.46
N GLU A 484 24.76 -23.85 -9.16
CA GLU A 484 23.63 -23.08 -8.62
C GLU A 484 23.79 -21.57 -8.80
N ALA A 485 25.04 -21.08 -8.82
CA ALA A 485 25.36 -19.67 -9.02
C ALA A 485 24.90 -19.18 -10.39
N GLY A 486 25.16 -19.93 -11.48
CA GLY A 486 24.70 -19.58 -12.83
C GLY A 486 23.18 -19.46 -12.94
N ALA A 487 22.43 -20.38 -12.33
CA ALA A 487 20.98 -20.30 -12.26
C ALA A 487 20.49 -19.10 -11.44
N ALA A 488 21.20 -18.76 -10.36
CA ALA A 488 20.89 -17.60 -9.54
C ALA A 488 21.14 -16.26 -10.26
N LEU A 489 22.19 -16.15 -11.07
CA LEU A 489 22.47 -14.96 -11.89
C LEU A 489 21.32 -14.66 -12.86
N VAL A 490 20.72 -15.69 -13.48
CA VAL A 490 19.56 -15.50 -14.38
C VAL A 490 18.35 -14.94 -13.64
N ARG A 491 18.19 -15.26 -12.35
CA ARG A 491 17.12 -14.70 -11.51
C ARG A 491 17.35 -13.20 -11.19
N LEU A 492 18.60 -12.72 -11.25
CA LEU A 492 18.92 -11.30 -11.05
C LEU A 492 18.49 -10.40 -12.21
N LEU A 493 18.30 -10.95 -13.42
CA LEU A 493 17.86 -10.18 -14.60
C LEU A 493 16.48 -9.54 -14.36
N ARG A 494 16.43 -8.22 -14.15
CA ARG A 494 15.17 -7.49 -14.02
C ARG A 494 14.43 -7.47 -15.37
N ARG A 495 13.18 -7.95 -15.38
CA ARG A 495 12.33 -8.03 -16.59
C ARG A 495 11.89 -6.67 -17.18
N ALA A 496 12.11 -5.53 -16.51
CA ALA A 496 11.21 -4.38 -16.66
C ALA A 496 11.54 -3.32 -17.76
N PRO A 497 12.77 -2.81 -17.99
CA PRO A 497 12.94 -1.67 -18.90
C PRO A 497 13.48 -2.03 -20.29
N VAL A 498 14.40 -2.98 -20.42
CA VAL A 498 15.07 -3.23 -21.72
C VAL A 498 14.18 -4.05 -22.66
N TRP A 499 13.41 -5.00 -22.13
CA TRP A 499 12.44 -5.79 -22.91
C TRP A 499 11.30 -4.90 -23.45
N ARG A 500 10.79 -3.97 -22.64
CA ARG A 500 9.78 -2.98 -23.07
C ARG A 500 10.32 -2.01 -24.12
N ARG A 501 11.57 -1.54 -23.99
CA ARG A 501 12.21 -0.67 -24.99
C ARG A 501 12.54 -1.40 -26.27
N GLY A 502 13.00 -2.65 -26.19
CA GLY A 502 13.29 -3.52 -27.35
C GLY A 502 12.02 -3.90 -28.12
N MET A 503 10.94 -4.30 -27.43
CA MET A 503 9.64 -4.51 -28.05
C MET A 503 9.07 -3.19 -28.61
N GLY A 504 9.15 -2.09 -27.86
CA GLY A 504 8.64 -0.79 -28.30
C GLY A 504 9.37 -0.25 -29.55
N LEU A 505 10.69 -0.40 -29.61
CA LEU A 505 11.49 -0.06 -30.80
C LEU A 505 11.26 -1.03 -31.95
N GLY A 506 11.11 -2.33 -31.67
CA GLY A 506 10.79 -3.33 -32.68
C GLY A 506 9.43 -3.09 -33.32
N ILE A 507 8.37 -2.98 -32.51
CA ILE A 507 7.01 -2.63 -32.95
C ILE A 507 7.04 -1.26 -33.64
N GLY A 508 7.72 -0.27 -33.07
CA GLY A 508 7.88 1.06 -33.66
C GLY A 508 8.55 1.04 -35.03
N MET A 509 9.65 0.30 -35.21
CA MET A 509 10.34 0.14 -36.49
C MET A 509 9.53 -0.67 -37.51
N THR A 510 8.78 -1.68 -37.06
CA THR A 510 7.92 -2.47 -37.96
C THR A 510 6.73 -1.63 -38.42
N LEU A 511 6.13 -0.85 -37.53
CA LEU A 511 5.11 0.16 -37.86
C LEU A 511 5.68 1.28 -38.74
N LEU A 512 6.92 1.74 -38.50
CA LEU A 512 7.60 2.74 -39.31
C LEU A 512 7.95 2.20 -40.70
N ALA A 513 8.39 0.96 -40.82
CA ALA A 513 8.65 0.31 -42.11
C ALA A 513 7.36 0.11 -42.91
N CYS A 514 6.27 -0.32 -42.24
CA CYS A 514 4.94 -0.38 -42.84
C CYS A 514 4.45 1.03 -43.23
N ALA A 515 4.70 2.04 -42.41
CA ALA A 515 4.35 3.44 -42.68
C ALA A 515 5.19 4.05 -43.80
N LEU A 516 6.47 3.71 -43.93
CA LEU A 516 7.37 4.15 -45.00
C LEU A 516 7.05 3.47 -46.33
N LEU A 517 6.69 2.18 -46.30
CA LEU A 517 6.16 1.46 -47.47
C LEU A 517 4.80 2.03 -47.89
N ALA A 518 3.89 2.32 -46.94
CA ALA A 518 2.65 3.04 -47.20
C ALA A 518 2.90 4.46 -47.73
N TRP A 519 3.86 5.19 -47.18
CA TRP A 519 4.26 6.53 -47.61
C TRP A 519 4.84 6.54 -49.02
N SER A 520 5.64 5.53 -49.38
CA SER A 520 6.15 5.35 -50.74
C SER A 520 5.05 5.04 -51.75
N ALA A 521 4.02 4.29 -51.35
CA ALA A 521 2.82 4.03 -52.16
C ALA A 521 1.91 5.27 -52.30
N THR A 522 1.98 6.25 -51.37
CA THR A 522 1.20 7.50 -51.41
C THR A 522 1.82 8.64 -52.25
N ARG A 523 3.03 8.46 -52.80
CA ARG A 523 3.67 9.47 -53.67
C ARG A 523 3.37 9.28 -55.17
N LEU A 524 2.64 8.23 -55.54
CA LEU A 524 1.84 8.19 -56.77
C LEU A 524 0.43 8.66 -56.40
N PRO A 525 -0.22 9.57 -57.15
CA PRO A 525 -1.51 10.14 -56.72
C PRO A 525 -2.58 9.04 -56.60
N PRO A 526 -3.16 8.82 -55.40
CA PRO A 526 -4.18 7.80 -55.21
C PRO A 526 -5.55 8.28 -55.69
N ALA A 527 -6.34 7.38 -56.30
CA ALA A 527 -7.69 7.67 -56.80
C ALA A 527 -8.68 8.16 -55.71
N SER A 528 -8.36 7.98 -54.42
CA SER A 528 -9.23 8.30 -53.29
C SER A 528 -9.41 9.80 -53.01
N THR A 529 -8.45 10.66 -53.34
CA THR A 529 -8.61 12.12 -53.13
C THR A 529 -9.52 12.75 -54.16
N ARG A 530 -9.53 12.24 -55.40
CA ARG A 530 -10.52 12.61 -56.42
C ARG A 530 -11.91 12.13 -56.03
N ILE A 531 -12.03 10.91 -55.48
CA ILE A 531 -13.30 10.38 -54.99
C ILE A 531 -13.80 11.20 -53.80
N ALA A 532 -12.94 11.53 -52.82
CA ALA A 532 -13.34 12.34 -51.67
C ALA A 532 -13.74 13.77 -52.05
N ALA A 533 -13.00 14.41 -52.97
CA ALA A 533 -13.38 15.73 -53.49
C ALA A 533 -14.67 15.66 -54.33
N GLN A 534 -14.84 14.63 -55.17
CA GLN A 534 -16.08 14.39 -55.90
C GLN A 534 -17.26 14.09 -54.97
N GLN A 535 -17.04 13.35 -53.89
CA GLN A 535 -18.06 13.05 -52.87
C GLN A 535 -18.46 14.30 -52.09
N ALA A 536 -17.50 15.15 -51.71
CA ALA A 536 -17.79 16.42 -51.05
C ALA A 536 -18.58 17.37 -51.96
N GLU A 537 -18.21 17.43 -53.24
CA GLU A 537 -18.94 18.20 -54.27
C GLU A 537 -20.36 17.64 -54.48
N GLN A 538 -20.50 16.31 -54.62
CA GLN A 538 -21.81 15.64 -54.74
C GLN A 538 -22.68 15.87 -53.51
N GLN A 539 -22.09 15.88 -52.31
CA GLN A 539 -22.80 16.13 -51.06
C GLN A 539 -23.27 17.59 -50.96
N ALA A 540 -22.43 18.56 -51.31
CA ALA A 540 -22.80 19.98 -51.34
C ALA A 540 -23.92 20.26 -52.37
N GLN A 541 -23.82 19.63 -53.55
CA GLN A 541 -24.85 19.71 -54.59
C GLN A 541 -26.18 19.06 -54.13
N ALA A 542 -26.12 17.90 -53.47
CA ALA A 542 -27.30 17.24 -52.92
C ALA A 542 -27.96 18.07 -51.80
N GLN A 543 -27.16 18.68 -50.93
CA GLN A 543 -27.65 19.59 -49.89
C GLN A 543 -28.35 20.81 -50.49
N LEU A 544 -27.78 21.43 -51.53
CA LEU A 544 -28.39 22.57 -52.22
C LEU A 544 -29.75 22.19 -52.83
N ALA A 545 -29.82 21.05 -53.53
CA ALA A 545 -31.04 20.58 -54.19
C ALA A 545 -32.17 20.29 -53.19
N HIS A 546 -31.86 19.69 -52.04
CA HIS A 546 -32.85 19.33 -51.02
C HIS A 546 -33.19 20.49 -50.07
N TRP A 547 -32.40 21.57 -50.04
CA TRP A 547 -32.54 22.64 -49.06
C TRP A 547 -33.96 23.25 -49.02
N ALA A 548 -34.60 23.44 -50.19
CA ALA A 548 -35.94 23.99 -50.28
C ALA A 548 -37.02 23.04 -49.71
N GLN A 549 -36.77 21.73 -49.74
CA GLN A 549 -37.73 20.65 -49.40
C GLN A 549 -37.59 20.18 -47.94
N THR A 550 -36.50 20.53 -47.25
CA THR A 550 -36.19 20.03 -45.91
C THR A 550 -36.69 20.94 -44.80
N GLY A 551 -37.56 20.44 -43.92
CA GLY A 551 -37.81 21.04 -42.61
C GLY A 551 -38.61 22.36 -42.59
N ARG A 552 -39.35 22.56 -41.49
CA ARG A 552 -40.21 23.73 -41.25
C ARG A 552 -39.45 24.96 -40.75
N ASP A 553 -38.26 24.74 -40.18
CA ASP A 553 -37.39 25.76 -39.58
C ASP A 553 -36.06 25.77 -40.32
N TYR A 554 -35.72 26.94 -40.85
CA TYR A 554 -34.61 27.11 -41.76
C TYR A 554 -33.27 26.96 -41.03
N ARG A 555 -33.24 27.21 -39.71
CA ARG A 555 -32.03 27.04 -38.88
C ARG A 555 -31.60 25.58 -38.74
N LEU A 556 -32.53 24.64 -38.89
CA LEU A 556 -32.24 23.20 -38.78
C LEU A 556 -31.91 22.56 -40.14
N ARG A 557 -31.94 23.32 -41.23
CA ARG A 557 -31.54 22.83 -42.55
C ARG A 557 -30.03 22.63 -42.63
N THR A 558 -29.61 21.69 -43.47
CA THR A 558 -28.18 21.50 -43.78
C THR A 558 -27.76 22.48 -44.87
N TYR A 559 -26.75 23.29 -44.56
CA TYR A 559 -26.21 24.28 -45.51
C TYR A 559 -24.94 23.75 -46.17
N PRO A 560 -24.82 23.85 -47.51
CA PRO A 560 -23.56 23.61 -48.19
C PRO A 560 -22.46 24.58 -47.72
N PRO A 561 -21.18 24.25 -47.92
CA PRO A 561 -20.07 25.13 -47.58
C PRO A 561 -20.21 26.53 -48.23
N ALA A 562 -19.99 27.59 -47.47
CA ALA A 562 -20.23 28.96 -47.94
C ALA A 562 -19.34 29.38 -49.11
N ASP A 563 -18.09 28.92 -49.13
CA ASP A 563 -17.16 29.23 -50.23
C ASP A 563 -17.60 28.52 -51.52
N TRP A 564 -18.11 27.28 -51.40
CA TRP A 564 -18.70 26.55 -52.51
C TRP A 564 -19.96 27.25 -53.05
N LEU A 565 -20.86 27.70 -52.16
CA LEU A 565 -22.04 28.48 -52.55
C LEU A 565 -21.66 29.80 -53.24
N ARG A 566 -20.58 30.46 -52.82
CA ARG A 566 -20.08 31.69 -53.45
C ARG A 566 -19.64 31.43 -54.89
N THR A 567 -18.87 30.37 -55.11
CA THR A 567 -18.45 29.97 -56.47
C THR A 567 -19.65 29.66 -57.36
N ARG A 568 -20.68 28.99 -56.84
CA ARG A 568 -21.93 28.71 -57.58
C ARG A 568 -22.74 29.98 -57.87
N MET A 569 -22.83 30.89 -56.89
CA MET A 569 -23.47 32.20 -57.05
C MET A 569 -22.76 33.04 -58.12
N GLU A 570 -21.42 33.09 -58.10
CA GLU A 570 -20.61 33.76 -59.12
C GLU A 570 -20.81 33.15 -60.52
N ALA A 571 -21.09 31.84 -60.57
CA ALA A 571 -21.50 31.14 -61.80
C ALA A 571 -22.98 31.37 -62.19
N GLY A 572 -23.73 32.22 -61.47
CA GLY A 572 -25.10 32.61 -61.78
C GLY A 572 -26.19 31.74 -61.15
N ASP A 573 -25.87 30.83 -60.24
CA ASP A 573 -26.83 29.95 -59.56
C ASP A 573 -27.66 30.73 -58.51
N ARG A 574 -28.90 31.05 -58.87
CA ARG A 574 -29.84 31.81 -58.03
C ARG A 574 -30.24 31.09 -56.75
N GLN A 575 -30.32 29.75 -56.78
CA GLN A 575 -30.65 28.96 -55.60
C GLN A 575 -29.48 28.98 -54.61
N ALA A 576 -28.24 28.88 -55.11
CA ALA A 576 -27.05 29.04 -54.28
C ALA A 576 -26.96 30.45 -53.66
N GLN A 577 -27.31 31.50 -54.42
CA GLN A 577 -27.40 32.87 -53.92
C GLN A 577 -28.39 33.03 -52.76
N GLN A 578 -29.59 32.44 -52.90
CA GLN A 578 -30.62 32.44 -51.85
C GLN A 578 -30.18 31.68 -50.59
N VAL A 579 -29.60 30.49 -50.75
CA VAL A 579 -29.15 29.66 -49.63
C VAL A 579 -27.98 30.30 -48.90
N LEU A 580 -27.05 30.94 -49.63
CA LEU A 580 -25.95 31.72 -49.03
C LEU A 580 -26.47 32.89 -48.21
N ALA A 581 -27.46 33.63 -48.71
CA ALA A 581 -28.11 34.69 -47.94
C ALA A 581 -28.72 34.18 -46.63
N TRP A 582 -29.39 33.03 -46.66
CA TRP A 582 -29.93 32.41 -45.44
C TRP A 582 -28.84 31.93 -44.47
N ALA A 583 -27.72 31.41 -44.98
CA ALA A 583 -26.59 31.06 -44.15
C ALA A 583 -26.05 32.28 -43.38
N LEU A 584 -25.96 33.43 -44.06
CA LEU A 584 -25.54 34.72 -43.47
C LEU A 584 -26.56 35.29 -42.48
N LEU A 585 -27.87 35.11 -42.70
CA LEU A 585 -28.90 35.58 -41.77
C LEU A 585 -28.92 34.81 -40.45
N LEU A 586 -28.60 33.51 -40.50
CA LEU A 586 -28.70 32.63 -39.34
C LEU A 586 -27.37 32.45 -38.60
N GLY A 587 -26.26 32.86 -39.22
CA GLY A 587 -24.90 32.71 -38.68
C GLY A 587 -24.48 31.24 -38.60
N VAL A 588 -24.77 30.47 -39.65
CA VAL A 588 -24.45 29.03 -39.75
C VAL A 588 -23.24 28.83 -40.68
N ALA A 589 -22.62 27.64 -40.63
CA ALA A 589 -21.37 27.32 -41.34
C ALA A 589 -20.16 28.21 -40.94
N ASP A 590 -19.95 28.37 -39.62
CA ASP A 590 -18.83 29.08 -39.00
C ASP A 590 -18.69 30.57 -39.42
N ARG A 591 -19.82 31.23 -39.71
CA ARG A 591 -19.86 32.65 -40.06
C ARG A 591 -20.71 33.47 -39.08
N PRO A 592 -20.31 34.72 -38.79
CA PRO A 592 -21.15 35.64 -38.03
C PRO A 592 -22.37 36.05 -38.84
N VAL A 593 -23.42 36.49 -38.13
CA VAL A 593 -24.65 37.02 -38.76
C VAL A 593 -24.33 38.30 -39.53
N ASP A 594 -24.64 38.34 -40.83
CA ASP A 594 -24.52 39.54 -41.68
C ASP A 594 -25.81 39.78 -42.48
N ALA A 595 -26.73 40.52 -41.85
CA ALA A 595 -28.02 40.85 -42.43
C ALA A 595 -27.92 41.83 -43.61
N ALA A 596 -26.87 42.66 -43.67
CA ALA A 596 -26.69 43.64 -44.74
C ALA A 596 -26.26 42.96 -46.04
N ALA A 597 -25.30 42.03 -45.94
CA ALA A 597 -24.90 41.19 -47.07
C ALA A 597 -26.04 40.30 -47.54
N ALA A 598 -26.75 39.64 -46.61
CA ALA A 598 -27.90 38.82 -46.97
C ALA A 598 -29.00 39.62 -47.70
N ARG A 599 -29.33 40.83 -47.23
CA ARG A 599 -30.31 41.70 -47.92
C ARG A 599 -29.86 42.09 -49.32
N ARG A 600 -28.57 42.40 -49.52
CA ARG A 600 -28.02 42.71 -50.85
C ARG A 600 -28.14 41.51 -51.81
N LEU A 601 -27.95 40.30 -51.30
CA LEU A 601 -28.09 39.07 -52.08
C LEU A 601 -29.55 38.73 -52.39
N LEU A 602 -30.50 38.99 -51.49
CA LEU A 602 -31.92 38.65 -51.69
C LEU A 602 -32.70 39.67 -52.51
N LYS A 603 -32.35 40.96 -52.44
CA LYS A 603 -33.11 42.04 -53.10
C LYS A 603 -33.26 41.84 -54.63
N PRO A 604 -32.21 41.47 -55.39
CA PRO A 604 -32.34 41.20 -56.83
C PRO A 604 -33.26 40.01 -57.14
N LEU A 605 -33.28 39.00 -56.26
CA LEU A 605 -34.11 37.80 -56.44
C LEU A 605 -35.60 38.07 -56.22
N ALA A 606 -35.96 39.17 -55.53
CA ALA A 606 -37.34 39.56 -55.31
C ALA A 606 -37.92 40.43 -56.44
N THR A 607 -37.07 41.02 -57.29
CA THR A 607 -37.49 41.97 -58.34
C THR A 607 -37.68 41.34 -59.71
N GLU A 608 -37.22 40.11 -59.91
CA GLU A 608 -37.31 39.40 -61.18
C GLU A 608 -38.17 38.14 -61.01
N VAL A 609 -39.09 37.88 -61.96
CA VAL A 609 -40.02 36.72 -62.06
C VAL A 609 -41.43 36.99 -61.45
N PRO A 610 -42.53 36.55 -62.10
CA PRO A 610 -43.91 36.81 -61.67
C PRO A 610 -44.33 36.16 -60.34
N THR A 611 -43.56 35.19 -59.81
CA THR A 611 -43.80 34.55 -58.51
C THR A 611 -42.48 34.42 -57.76
N VAL A 612 -42.36 35.14 -56.64
CA VAL A 612 -41.15 35.17 -55.81
C VAL A 612 -41.20 34.01 -54.82
N ASP A 613 -40.11 33.24 -54.72
CA ASP A 613 -39.97 32.15 -53.74
C ASP A 613 -40.24 32.70 -52.31
N PRO A 614 -41.17 32.11 -51.54
CA PRO A 614 -41.44 32.51 -50.15
C PRO A 614 -40.17 32.65 -49.30
N ALA A 615 -39.16 31.80 -49.50
CA ALA A 615 -37.89 31.88 -48.79
C ALA A 615 -37.15 33.20 -49.02
N VAL A 616 -37.27 33.82 -50.20
CA VAL A 616 -36.66 35.13 -50.48
C VAL A 616 -37.38 36.23 -49.72
N ARG A 617 -38.72 36.22 -49.72
CA ARG A 617 -39.55 37.20 -49.01
C ARG A 617 -39.34 37.13 -47.50
N ILE A 618 -39.37 35.91 -46.94
CA ILE A 618 -39.10 35.65 -45.52
C ILE A 618 -37.67 36.10 -45.17
N GLY A 619 -36.69 35.81 -46.03
CA GLY A 619 -35.30 36.22 -45.83
C GLY A 619 -35.13 37.74 -45.81
N LEU A 620 -35.80 38.47 -46.71
CA LEU A 620 -35.80 39.95 -46.73
C LEU A 620 -36.44 40.54 -45.47
N ALA A 621 -37.53 39.94 -45.00
CA ALA A 621 -38.20 40.32 -43.77
C ALA A 621 -37.31 40.07 -42.54
N ARG A 622 -36.64 38.91 -42.47
CA ARG A 622 -35.64 38.58 -41.43
C ARG A 622 -34.43 39.52 -41.49
N ALA A 623 -33.95 39.88 -42.67
CA ALA A 623 -32.89 40.87 -42.83
C ALA A 623 -33.34 42.25 -42.30
N THR A 624 -34.58 42.65 -42.60
CA THR A 624 -35.17 43.91 -42.10
C THR A 624 -35.31 43.92 -40.58
N LEU A 625 -35.64 42.78 -39.97
CA LEU A 625 -35.65 42.63 -38.52
C LEU A 625 -34.27 42.84 -37.88
N LEU A 626 -33.20 42.38 -38.54
CA LEU A 626 -31.83 42.36 -38.00
C LEU A 626 -31.02 43.62 -38.33
N LEU A 627 -31.47 44.44 -39.28
CA LEU A 627 -30.78 45.66 -39.68
C LEU A 627 -31.16 46.84 -38.81
N GLU A 628 -30.18 47.68 -38.51
CA GLU A 628 -30.38 48.95 -37.80
C GLU A 628 -30.02 50.14 -38.72
N PRO A 629 -30.77 51.27 -38.65
CA PRO A 629 -31.98 51.46 -37.85
C PRO A 629 -33.20 50.77 -38.49
N ARG A 630 -33.96 50.01 -37.70
CA ARG A 630 -35.27 49.46 -38.13
C ARG A 630 -36.42 50.35 -37.68
N SER A 631 -37.19 50.84 -38.65
CA SER A 631 -38.41 51.62 -38.36
C SER A 631 -39.60 50.71 -38.14
N ALA A 632 -40.52 51.12 -37.25
CA ALA A 632 -41.78 50.41 -37.04
C ALA A 632 -42.58 50.23 -38.35
N ALA A 633 -42.55 51.23 -39.23
CA ALA A 633 -43.22 51.15 -40.53
C ALA A 633 -42.61 50.06 -41.43
N ALA A 634 -41.28 49.92 -41.47
CA ALA A 634 -40.62 48.89 -42.27
C ALA A 634 -40.86 47.48 -41.70
N LEU A 635 -40.89 47.33 -40.37
CA LEU A 635 -41.22 46.06 -39.71
C LEU A 635 -42.68 45.66 -39.94
N GLN A 636 -43.61 46.63 -39.90
CA GLN A 636 -45.03 46.37 -40.16
C GLN A 636 -45.25 45.98 -41.61
N ALA A 637 -44.67 46.72 -42.57
CA ALA A 637 -44.76 46.40 -43.99
C ALA A 637 -44.18 45.02 -44.31
N ALA A 638 -43.08 44.64 -43.67
CA ALA A 638 -42.52 43.29 -43.80
C ALA A 638 -43.45 42.21 -43.22
N ALA A 639 -44.11 42.47 -42.08
CA ALA A 639 -45.06 41.53 -41.49
C ALA A 639 -46.32 41.38 -42.35
N ASP A 640 -46.82 42.47 -42.92
CA ASP A 640 -47.99 42.48 -43.82
C ASP A 640 -47.68 41.77 -45.15
N ASP A 641 -46.47 41.97 -45.69
CA ASP A 641 -45.99 41.24 -46.87
C ASP A 641 -45.99 39.73 -46.62
N LEU A 642 -45.43 39.28 -45.48
CA LEU A 642 -45.42 37.86 -45.14
C LEU A 642 -46.81 37.29 -44.85
N ALA A 643 -47.75 38.08 -44.32
CA ALA A 643 -49.11 37.64 -44.06
C ALA A 643 -49.89 37.30 -45.34
N SER A 644 -49.45 37.81 -46.49
CA SER A 644 -50.02 37.44 -47.81
C SER A 644 -49.56 36.07 -48.31
N ILE A 645 -48.54 35.46 -47.70
CA ILE A 645 -48.10 34.10 -48.02
C ILE A 645 -49.09 33.12 -47.38
N GLN A 646 -49.55 32.10 -48.12
CA GLN A 646 -50.47 31.11 -47.57
C GLN A 646 -49.83 30.40 -46.36
N GLU A 647 -50.49 30.48 -45.21
CA GLU A 647 -49.97 30.03 -43.91
C GLU A 647 -49.66 28.51 -43.87
N SER A 648 -50.41 27.71 -44.63
CA SER A 648 -50.15 26.28 -44.82
C SER A 648 -48.86 25.97 -45.58
N GLN A 649 -48.27 26.95 -46.26
CA GLN A 649 -47.12 26.73 -47.14
C GLN A 649 -45.77 26.93 -46.45
N VAL A 650 -45.65 27.77 -45.41
CA VAL A 650 -44.35 27.94 -44.72
C VAL A 650 -44.48 28.34 -43.23
N PRO A 651 -44.28 27.40 -42.28
CA PRO A 651 -44.25 27.71 -40.84
C PRO A 651 -43.18 28.73 -40.42
N GLU A 652 -42.06 28.83 -41.15
CA GLU A 652 -41.01 29.84 -40.94
C GLU A 652 -41.52 31.27 -41.19
N ALA A 653 -42.49 31.46 -42.10
CA ALA A 653 -43.08 32.77 -42.35
C ALA A 653 -43.83 33.27 -41.11
N THR A 654 -44.70 32.44 -40.54
CA THR A 654 -45.45 32.75 -39.32
C THR A 654 -44.54 33.01 -38.14
N TYR A 655 -43.47 32.22 -37.96
CA TYR A 655 -42.45 32.49 -36.95
C TYR A 655 -41.75 33.84 -37.18
N THR A 656 -41.44 34.18 -38.43
CA THR A 656 -40.83 35.47 -38.77
C THR A 656 -41.77 36.65 -38.54
N ILE A 657 -43.07 36.51 -38.84
CA ILE A 657 -44.11 37.49 -38.50
C ILE A 657 -44.17 37.70 -36.99
N ALA A 658 -44.13 36.61 -36.22
CA ALA A 658 -44.11 36.69 -34.76
C ALA A 658 -42.89 37.49 -34.26
N LEU A 659 -41.70 37.22 -34.79
CA LEU A 659 -40.49 37.95 -34.43
C LEU A 659 -40.55 39.43 -34.83
N LEU A 660 -41.12 39.76 -35.98
CA LEU A 660 -41.34 41.16 -36.40
C LEU A 660 -42.30 41.87 -35.44
N ARG A 661 -43.46 41.29 -35.16
CA ARG A 661 -44.48 41.88 -34.27
C ARG A 661 -44.00 41.99 -32.83
N LEU A 662 -43.14 41.08 -32.38
CA LEU A 662 -42.50 41.11 -31.07
C LEU A 662 -41.25 42.00 -31.02
N ALA A 663 -40.84 42.60 -32.13
CA ALA A 663 -39.77 43.58 -32.12
C ALA A 663 -40.18 44.81 -31.28
N PRO A 664 -39.29 45.37 -30.45
CA PRO A 664 -39.64 46.44 -29.52
C PRO A 664 -40.36 47.64 -30.17
N ALA A 665 -39.97 48.01 -31.39
CA ALA A 665 -40.56 49.12 -32.13
C ALA A 665 -42.04 48.92 -32.50
N LEU A 666 -42.48 47.67 -32.75
CA LEU A 666 -43.88 47.33 -33.01
C LEU A 666 -44.66 47.02 -31.74
N VAL A 667 -44.02 46.36 -30.76
CA VAL A 667 -44.62 46.13 -29.44
C VAL A 667 -45.02 47.43 -28.76
N ALA A 668 -44.20 48.48 -28.87
CA ALA A 668 -44.51 49.79 -28.30
C ALA A 668 -45.76 50.44 -28.91
N ARG A 669 -46.16 50.05 -30.14
CA ARG A 669 -47.30 50.64 -30.87
C ARG A 669 -48.55 49.77 -30.83
N HIS A 670 -48.40 48.45 -30.88
CA HIS A 670 -49.50 47.50 -31.06
C HIS A 670 -49.60 46.46 -29.93
N GLY A 671 -48.72 46.54 -28.92
CA GLY A 671 -48.64 45.56 -27.84
C GLY A 671 -48.02 44.24 -28.28
N THR A 672 -47.95 43.28 -27.35
CA THR A 672 -47.34 41.97 -27.59
C THR A 672 -48.33 40.89 -28.04
N ALA A 673 -49.64 41.11 -27.87
CA ALA A 673 -50.67 40.07 -28.00
C ALA A 673 -50.63 39.39 -29.38
N ALA A 674 -50.77 40.14 -30.47
CA ALA A 674 -50.75 39.60 -31.83
C ALA A 674 -49.41 38.95 -32.23
N GLY A 675 -48.31 39.36 -31.59
CA GLY A 675 -46.99 38.75 -31.78
C GLY A 675 -46.83 37.43 -31.03
N LEU A 676 -47.39 37.33 -29.81
CA LEU A 676 -47.37 36.11 -29.02
C LEU A 676 -48.34 35.07 -29.56
N GLU A 677 -49.50 35.48 -30.08
CA GLU A 677 -50.43 34.59 -30.78
C GLU A 677 -49.79 33.98 -32.03
N ALA A 678 -49.12 34.80 -32.85
CA ALA A 678 -48.38 34.31 -34.02
C ALA A 678 -47.22 33.37 -33.60
N LEU A 679 -46.55 33.65 -32.48
CA LEU A 679 -45.49 32.80 -31.96
C LEU A 679 -46.03 31.44 -31.49
N GLN A 680 -47.14 31.44 -30.77
CA GLN A 680 -47.85 30.23 -30.35
C GLN A 680 -48.32 29.43 -31.56
N HIS A 681 -48.91 30.09 -32.54
CA HIS A 681 -49.38 29.43 -33.76
C HIS A 681 -48.24 28.77 -34.54
N ALA A 682 -47.09 29.45 -34.68
CA ALA A 682 -45.90 28.86 -35.29
C ALA A 682 -45.37 27.64 -34.50
N ALA A 683 -45.42 27.69 -33.17
CA ALA A 683 -45.04 26.56 -32.30
C ALA A 683 -46.02 25.38 -32.44
N ASP A 684 -47.32 25.65 -32.56
CA ASP A 684 -48.36 24.63 -32.77
C ASP A 684 -48.25 23.97 -34.14
N MET A 685 -47.80 24.74 -35.15
CA MET A 685 -47.35 24.20 -36.43
C MET A 685 -46.01 23.44 -36.33
N GLY A 686 -45.49 23.19 -35.13
CA GLY A 686 -44.31 22.39 -34.89
C GLY A 686 -43.00 23.02 -35.37
N HIS A 687 -42.92 24.36 -35.41
CA HIS A 687 -41.69 25.08 -35.74
C HIS A 687 -40.70 25.08 -34.56
N PRO A 688 -39.54 24.39 -34.63
CA PRO A 688 -38.67 24.21 -33.47
C PRO A 688 -38.14 25.49 -32.83
N SER A 689 -37.72 26.51 -33.59
CA SER A 689 -37.30 27.79 -33.02
C SER A 689 -38.45 28.56 -32.37
N ALA A 690 -39.68 28.37 -32.83
CA ALA A 690 -40.85 28.97 -32.21
C ALA A 690 -41.15 28.30 -30.87
N CYS A 691 -41.06 26.96 -30.82
CA CYS A 691 -41.17 26.19 -29.58
C CYS A 691 -40.09 26.59 -28.55
N LEU A 692 -38.85 26.85 -28.99
CA LEU A 692 -37.79 27.33 -28.11
C LEU A 692 -38.12 28.72 -27.53
N ASP A 693 -38.49 29.67 -28.38
CA ASP A 693 -38.77 31.05 -27.95
C ASP A 693 -40.03 31.14 -27.08
N LEU A 694 -41.09 30.43 -27.46
CA LEU A 694 -42.31 30.31 -26.66
C LEU A 694 -42.02 29.64 -25.33
N GLY A 695 -41.28 28.53 -25.33
CA GLY A 695 -40.89 27.81 -24.13
C GLY A 695 -40.09 28.67 -23.17
N ARG A 696 -39.14 29.47 -23.67
CA ARG A 696 -38.40 30.44 -22.85
C ARG A 696 -39.30 31.52 -22.26
N ARG A 697 -40.25 32.05 -23.04
CA ARG A 697 -41.22 33.06 -22.57
C ARG A 697 -42.16 32.50 -21.50
N LEU A 698 -42.67 31.28 -21.68
CA LEU A 698 -43.49 30.57 -20.68
C LEU A 698 -42.67 30.22 -19.42
N ALA A 699 -41.38 29.89 -19.56
CA ALA A 699 -40.50 29.60 -18.42
C ALA A 699 -40.25 30.84 -17.55
N THR A 700 -40.07 31.99 -18.19
CA THR A 700 -39.73 33.28 -17.55
C THR A 700 -40.93 34.16 -17.22
N GLY A 701 -42.09 33.89 -17.82
CA GLY A 701 -43.29 34.74 -17.71
C GLY A 701 -43.23 36.02 -18.55
N HIS A 702 -42.39 36.08 -19.58
CA HIS A 702 -42.20 37.30 -20.38
C HIS A 702 -43.30 37.47 -21.44
N GLY A 703 -44.31 38.29 -21.10
CA GLY A 703 -45.47 38.58 -21.96
C GLY A 703 -46.56 37.49 -21.93
N LEU A 704 -46.28 36.34 -21.30
CA LEU A 704 -47.22 35.24 -21.07
C LEU A 704 -47.22 34.89 -19.58
N ARG A 705 -48.31 34.30 -19.09
CA ARG A 705 -48.32 33.75 -17.73
C ARG A 705 -47.26 32.66 -17.63
N ARG A 706 -46.43 32.72 -16.57
CA ARG A 706 -45.39 31.71 -16.35
C ARG A 706 -46.02 30.32 -16.19
N ASP A 707 -45.63 29.41 -17.06
CA ASP A 707 -46.04 28.01 -17.06
C ASP A 707 -44.82 27.13 -17.34
N PRO A 708 -44.12 26.67 -16.29
CA PRO A 708 -42.91 25.86 -16.46
C PRO A 708 -43.20 24.48 -17.04
N VAL A 709 -44.41 23.96 -16.90
CA VAL A 709 -44.80 22.64 -17.43
C VAL A 709 -44.98 22.72 -18.94
N ALA A 710 -45.76 23.70 -19.41
CA ALA A 710 -45.89 23.97 -20.84
C ALA A 710 -44.54 24.35 -21.46
N ALA A 711 -43.75 25.17 -20.75
CA ALA A 711 -42.40 25.52 -21.18
C ALA A 711 -41.50 24.28 -21.36
N ARG A 712 -41.51 23.34 -20.41
CA ARG A 712 -40.74 22.09 -20.53
C ARG A 712 -41.18 21.26 -21.74
N ARG A 713 -42.47 21.21 -22.06
CA ARG A 713 -42.99 20.50 -23.25
C ARG A 713 -42.47 21.12 -24.56
N TYR A 714 -42.57 22.44 -24.73
CA TYR A 714 -42.11 23.11 -25.94
C TYR A 714 -40.57 23.09 -26.07
N LEU A 715 -39.85 23.31 -24.97
CA LEU A 715 -38.39 23.22 -24.95
C LEU A 715 -37.92 21.78 -25.21
N GLY A 716 -38.65 20.77 -24.72
CA GLY A 716 -38.44 19.35 -25.00
C GLY A 716 -38.52 19.05 -26.49
N PHE A 717 -39.60 19.50 -27.12
CA PHE A 717 -39.78 19.36 -28.57
C PHE A 717 -38.66 20.04 -29.38
N ALA A 718 -38.23 21.24 -28.97
CA ALA A 718 -37.13 21.93 -29.64
C ALA A 718 -35.78 21.21 -29.46
N ALA A 719 -35.53 20.62 -28.28
CA ALA A 719 -34.31 19.86 -27.99
C ALA A 719 -34.24 18.54 -28.76
N GLU A 720 -35.36 17.81 -28.88
CA GLU A 720 -35.44 16.59 -29.70
C GLU A 720 -35.11 16.83 -31.17
N ARG A 721 -35.41 18.03 -31.70
CA ARG A 721 -35.08 18.43 -33.07
C ARG A 721 -33.67 18.99 -33.22
N GLY A 722 -32.86 18.92 -32.17
CA GLY A 722 -31.45 19.31 -32.20
C GLY A 722 -31.22 20.81 -32.22
N LEU A 723 -32.20 21.63 -31.78
CA LEU A 723 -32.05 23.08 -31.83
C LEU A 723 -31.01 23.59 -30.82
N PRO A 724 -29.99 24.36 -31.26
CA PRO A 724 -28.96 24.88 -30.37
C PRO A 724 -29.53 25.73 -29.23
N GLY A 725 -29.14 25.43 -27.99
CA GLY A 725 -29.60 26.16 -26.80
C GLY A 725 -30.96 25.73 -26.23
N ALA A 726 -31.66 24.77 -26.85
CA ALA A 726 -32.90 24.19 -26.31
C ALA A 726 -32.64 23.26 -25.13
N GLN A 727 -31.64 22.37 -25.22
CA GLN A 727 -31.24 21.50 -24.11
C GLN A 727 -30.76 22.31 -22.91
N GLN A 728 -29.99 23.37 -23.14
CA GLN A 728 -29.56 24.26 -22.07
C GLN A 728 -30.76 24.95 -21.41
N ALA A 729 -31.72 25.45 -22.20
CA ALA A 729 -32.94 26.06 -21.67
C ALA A 729 -33.76 25.07 -20.82
N LEU A 730 -33.86 23.79 -21.23
CA LEU A 730 -34.46 22.72 -20.41
C LEU A 730 -33.74 22.51 -19.08
N THR A 731 -32.41 22.47 -19.10
CA THR A 731 -31.62 22.25 -17.88
C THR A 731 -31.75 23.42 -16.90
N THR A 732 -31.91 24.65 -17.39
CA THR A 732 -32.09 25.84 -16.55
C THR A 732 -33.51 25.99 -16.00
N LEU A 733 -34.47 25.21 -16.49
CA LEU A 733 -35.87 25.28 -16.10
C LEU A 733 -36.09 24.50 -14.79
N LYS A 734 -36.15 25.25 -13.68
CA LYS A 734 -36.42 24.72 -12.33
C LYS A 734 -37.87 24.30 -12.17
#